data_AF-A0A7J6XCY8-F1
#
_entry.id   AF-A0A7J6XCY8-F1
#
_cell.length_a   1.000
_cell.length_b   1.000
_cell.length_c   1.000
_cell.angle_alpha   90.00
_cell.angle_beta   90.00
_cell.angle_gamma   90.00
#
_symmetry.space_group_name_H-M   'P 1'
#
loop_
_entity.id
_entity.type
_entity.pdbx_description
1 polymer ?
#
loop_
_entity_poly.entity_id
_entity_poly.type
_entity_poly.pdbx_seq_one_letter_code
_entity_poly.pdbx_strand_id
1 'polypeptide(L)'
;MALKMKDVLICTTLQCNTVEQMFSSMDIAKTEGADLVELRIDSLSFSHISDVEKLIKQKTLPAIVSFRLDQSGGSHIQGKKSTCFQVLKRALQLNADFIEVEFEVASDFLASVNIDSYPNSKLIVSCHVDVTPSKDDLSFIVARLQSTGADIIKLSFDTVYITDVVPLFHVLSHCQVPLIACAMGDKGLISQLLCPKFGGFFVYGTIGSNPIPGLPTLGTLRHVYKIKKLNVDTKVFGLIANPVGHSKGPLLHNPAFSHAGYNGIYVPLLVDNIEEFFRVYSSPDFAGFSVGIPHKEGAVRCCDEVHPLAKSIGAVNTIVRRSADGKLVGYNTDCEASITAIEDALRARRSANGDPSHSHTSPLSGKVFVLVGAGGAGRALAFGAKSRGARVFIFNRTYGRAKALALAVSGEALPYEDLNNFCPGGGMILVNATSVGMQPHSDQTPVAKEALGAYELVFDAVYTPRNTRLLREAEEVGAIVVSGVEMFIRQAIGQFNLFTNGEARRSANGDPSHSHTSPLSGKVFVLVGAGGAGRALAFGAKSRGARVFIFNRTYGRAKALALAVSGEALPYEDLNNFCPGGGMILVNATSVGMQPHSDQTPVAKEALGAYELVFDAVYTPRNTRLLREAEEVGAIVVSGVEMFIRQAIGQFNLFTNGEEPGIDDEEKKGFFDQVTRLNMSYPGGLMYVHNARKLLLDSKAGKNPFDGFTPSVPLGEVDSIGERLGYNGIKLALPLESTTGTCFLQHYIESILALQKASCRVTQGQCKSQMIPLVIMTSDDTHECTLKLLQLNAYFFGMMPSQVKLLKQEKVACLENNDARLAVDPHNKYRIQTKPHGHGDVHSLLYSSGLLSVWHDAGLKWVLFSQDTNGLLFKAIPASLGVSSTKQYHVNSLAVPRKAKEAIGGIAKLTHTDGRTMVINVEYNQLDPLLRATGLPDGDVNCGTGYSPFPGNINQLILKLDSYIEELEKTKGAIPEFVNPKYKDASKTSFKSSTRLECMMQDYPKTLPSSARVGFTVMDTWLAYACTS
;
A
#
# COMPACT_ATOMS: atom_id res chain seq x y z
N MET A 1 -22.52 17.16 -22.21
CA MET A 1 -21.16 17.75 -22.02
C MET A 1 -20.29 17.27 -23.16
N ALA A 2 -19.62 18.15 -23.92
CA ALA A 2 -18.94 17.75 -25.16
C ALA A 2 -17.61 17.02 -24.87
N LEU A 3 -17.64 15.69 -24.85
CA LEU A 3 -16.44 14.84 -24.88
C LEU A 3 -15.67 15.12 -26.18
N LYS A 4 -14.45 15.64 -26.07
CA LYS A 4 -13.57 15.82 -27.25
C LYS A 4 -13.05 14.45 -27.67
N MET A 5 -13.25 14.09 -28.94
CA MET A 5 -12.80 12.83 -29.57
C MET A 5 -11.26 12.74 -29.74
N LYS A 6 -10.47 13.19 -28.75
CA LYS A 6 -8.99 13.15 -28.77
C LYS A 6 -8.38 12.48 -27.54
N ASP A 7 -9.13 12.33 -26.46
CA ASP A 7 -8.64 11.74 -25.21
C ASP A 7 -9.09 10.28 -25.09
N VAL A 8 -8.18 9.37 -24.72
CA VAL A 8 -8.49 7.94 -24.55
C VAL A 8 -9.34 7.74 -23.30
N LEU A 9 -10.58 7.27 -23.49
CA LEU A 9 -11.55 7.01 -22.44
C LEU A 9 -11.45 5.56 -21.92
N ILE A 10 -11.69 5.38 -20.62
CA ILE A 10 -11.72 4.09 -19.93
C ILE A 10 -13.13 3.84 -19.37
N CYS A 11 -13.80 2.79 -19.82
CA CYS A 11 -15.09 2.34 -19.30
C CYS A 11 -14.90 1.13 -18.35
N THR A 12 -15.79 0.97 -17.36
CA THR A 12 -15.98 -0.31 -16.66
C THR A 12 -17.46 -0.68 -16.62
N THR A 13 -17.75 -1.96 -16.79
CA THR A 13 -19.10 -2.51 -16.60
C THR A 13 -19.39 -2.66 -15.11
N LEU A 14 -20.58 -2.22 -14.69
CA LEU A 14 -21.12 -2.45 -13.35
C LEU A 14 -22.26 -3.45 -13.46
N GLN A 15 -22.08 -4.61 -12.84
CA GLN A 15 -23.09 -5.65 -12.64
C GLN A 15 -23.30 -5.79 -11.13
N CYS A 16 -24.48 -5.44 -10.64
CA CYS A 16 -24.79 -5.29 -9.23
C CYS A 16 -26.29 -5.53 -9.00
N ASN A 17 -26.62 -6.18 -7.89
CA ASN A 17 -28.00 -6.60 -7.62
C ASN A 17 -28.85 -5.47 -7.03
N THR A 18 -28.24 -4.44 -6.43
CA THR A 18 -28.96 -3.29 -5.84
C THR A 18 -28.43 -1.93 -6.31
N VAL A 19 -29.27 -0.89 -6.15
CA VAL A 19 -28.95 0.50 -6.49
C VAL A 19 -27.77 1.02 -5.68
N GLU A 20 -27.70 0.67 -4.40
CA GLU A 20 -26.65 1.08 -3.48
C GLU A 20 -25.31 0.41 -3.83
N GLN A 21 -25.34 -0.83 -4.33
CA GLN A 21 -24.16 -1.50 -4.88
C GLN A 21 -23.68 -0.82 -6.17
N MET A 22 -24.58 -0.48 -7.10
CA MET A 22 -24.25 0.27 -8.32
C MET A 22 -23.56 1.61 -8.00
N PHE A 23 -24.07 2.39 -7.06
CA PHE A 23 -23.43 3.66 -6.65
C PHE A 23 -22.04 3.44 -6.02
N SER A 24 -21.92 2.49 -5.09
CA SER A 24 -20.65 2.14 -4.44
C SER A 24 -19.59 1.73 -5.47
N SER A 25 -19.96 0.87 -6.42
CA SER A 25 -19.07 0.44 -7.51
C SER A 25 -18.74 1.56 -8.49
N MET A 26 -19.64 2.52 -8.73
CA MET A 26 -19.37 3.71 -9.55
C MET A 26 -18.32 4.64 -8.92
N ASP A 27 -18.40 4.86 -7.60
CA ASP A 27 -17.42 5.68 -6.89
C ASP A 27 -16.06 4.98 -6.72
N ILE A 28 -16.04 3.65 -6.61
CA ILE A 28 -14.80 2.87 -6.69
C ILE A 28 -14.20 2.97 -8.09
N ALA A 29 -14.99 2.77 -9.16
CA ALA A 29 -14.53 2.91 -10.55
C ALA A 29 -13.92 4.28 -10.83
N LYS A 30 -14.58 5.35 -10.36
CA LYS A 30 -14.11 6.73 -10.44
C LYS A 30 -12.79 6.96 -9.70
N THR A 31 -12.60 6.28 -8.56
CA THR A 31 -11.37 6.36 -7.75
C THR A 31 -10.21 5.62 -8.41
N GLU A 32 -10.45 4.42 -8.95
CA GLU A 32 -9.43 3.65 -9.70
C GLU A 32 -9.05 4.33 -11.03
N GLY A 33 -10.00 5.04 -11.66
CA GLY A 33 -9.75 5.97 -12.76
C GLY A 33 -10.50 5.71 -14.06
N ALA A 34 -11.72 5.15 -13.97
CA ALA A 34 -12.66 5.10 -15.10
C ALA A 34 -13.18 6.52 -15.44
N ASP A 35 -13.43 6.78 -16.72
CA ASP A 35 -14.00 8.01 -17.25
C ASP A 35 -15.53 7.93 -17.44
N LEU A 36 -16.04 6.71 -17.61
CA LEU A 36 -17.46 6.40 -17.75
C LEU A 36 -17.75 4.98 -17.22
N VAL A 37 -19.03 4.66 -17.03
CA VAL A 37 -19.49 3.34 -16.59
C VAL A 37 -20.60 2.78 -17.48
N GLU A 38 -20.65 1.46 -17.65
CA GLU A 38 -21.77 0.74 -18.25
C GLU A 38 -22.64 0.16 -17.14
N LEU A 39 -23.85 0.70 -16.97
CA LEU A 39 -24.83 0.24 -16.00
C LEU A 39 -25.65 -0.89 -16.61
N ARG A 40 -25.41 -2.14 -16.16
CA ARG A 40 -26.20 -3.31 -16.56
C ARG A 40 -27.48 -3.38 -15.72
N ILE A 41 -28.50 -2.67 -16.16
CA ILE A 41 -29.82 -2.60 -15.50
C ILE A 41 -30.50 -3.98 -15.51
N ASP A 42 -30.16 -4.85 -16.45
CA ASP A 42 -30.58 -6.26 -16.48
C ASP A 42 -30.08 -7.10 -15.28
N SER A 43 -29.00 -6.68 -14.59
CA SER A 43 -28.53 -7.34 -13.35
C SER A 43 -29.20 -6.81 -12.07
N LEU A 44 -29.96 -5.72 -12.17
CA LEU A 44 -30.51 -5.01 -11.03
C LEU A 44 -31.84 -5.65 -10.57
N SER A 45 -31.93 -6.00 -9.29
CA SER A 45 -33.18 -6.45 -8.66
C SER A 45 -34.02 -5.24 -8.23
N PHE A 46 -34.74 -4.63 -9.18
CA PHE A 46 -35.67 -3.52 -8.92
C PHE A 46 -37.14 -3.95 -9.13
N SER A 47 -38.04 -3.40 -8.31
CA SER A 47 -39.48 -3.64 -8.43
C SER A 47 -40.23 -2.45 -9.07
N HIS A 48 -39.60 -1.27 -9.13
CA HIS A 48 -40.22 -0.08 -9.68
C HIS A 48 -39.20 0.80 -10.44
N ILE A 49 -39.64 1.44 -11.52
CA ILE A 49 -38.75 2.18 -12.45
C ILE A 49 -38.01 3.36 -11.78
N SER A 50 -38.55 3.87 -10.66
CA SER A 50 -37.92 4.91 -9.83
C SER A 50 -36.51 4.58 -9.37
N ASP A 51 -36.18 3.29 -9.21
CA ASP A 51 -34.87 2.83 -8.76
C ASP A 51 -33.81 3.08 -9.85
N VAL A 52 -34.19 2.87 -11.11
CA VAL A 52 -33.39 3.22 -12.29
C VAL A 52 -33.34 4.74 -12.49
N GLU A 53 -34.43 5.47 -12.22
CA GLU A 53 -34.38 6.94 -12.24
C GLU A 53 -33.38 7.51 -11.24
N LYS A 54 -33.34 6.95 -10.02
CA LYS A 54 -32.40 7.35 -8.95
C LYS A 54 -30.96 7.19 -9.43
N LEU A 55 -30.62 6.03 -10.02
CA LEU A 55 -29.31 5.79 -10.63
C LEU A 55 -28.94 6.84 -11.69
N ILE A 56 -29.82 7.08 -12.67
CA ILE A 56 -29.54 7.98 -13.79
C ILE A 56 -29.42 9.45 -13.33
N LYS A 57 -30.22 9.86 -12.33
CA LYS A 57 -30.21 11.23 -11.77
C LYS A 57 -29.05 11.51 -10.82
N GLN A 58 -28.48 10.49 -10.16
CA GLN A 58 -27.48 10.66 -9.09
C GLN A 58 -26.10 10.06 -9.44
N LYS A 59 -25.91 9.57 -10.68
CA LYS A 59 -24.62 9.08 -11.21
C LYS A 59 -23.48 10.06 -10.95
N THR A 60 -22.33 9.54 -10.50
CA THR A 60 -21.11 10.31 -10.24
C THR A 60 -20.11 10.28 -11.41
N LEU A 61 -20.37 9.47 -12.43
CA LEU A 61 -19.68 9.42 -13.72
C LEU A 61 -20.71 9.48 -14.89
N PRO A 62 -20.27 9.85 -16.11
CA PRO A 62 -21.02 9.57 -17.34
C PRO A 62 -21.39 8.09 -17.44
N ALA A 63 -22.61 7.79 -17.88
CA ALA A 63 -23.15 6.43 -17.84
C ALA A 63 -23.76 6.01 -19.18
N ILE A 64 -23.41 4.78 -19.59
CA ILE A 64 -24.16 3.99 -20.57
C ILE A 64 -25.24 3.23 -19.81
N VAL A 65 -26.52 3.46 -20.13
CA VAL A 65 -27.63 2.68 -19.60
C VAL A 65 -27.87 1.49 -20.53
N SER A 66 -27.54 0.29 -20.07
CA SER A 66 -27.61 -0.96 -20.84
C SER A 66 -28.59 -1.94 -20.20
N PHE A 67 -29.37 -2.64 -21.02
CA PHE A 67 -30.30 -3.68 -20.59
C PHE A 67 -30.28 -4.82 -21.62
N ARG A 68 -29.50 -5.87 -21.36
CA ARG A 68 -29.43 -7.05 -22.22
C ARG A 68 -30.66 -7.95 -22.13
N LEU A 69 -30.98 -8.66 -23.20
CA LEU A 69 -32.04 -9.65 -23.25
C LEU A 69 -31.44 -11.07 -23.28
N ASP A 70 -31.64 -11.85 -22.21
CA ASP A 70 -31.21 -13.25 -22.19
C ASP A 70 -31.91 -14.06 -23.30
N GLN A 71 -31.13 -14.82 -24.08
CA GLN A 71 -31.65 -15.66 -25.17
C GLN A 71 -32.46 -16.89 -24.69
N SER A 72 -32.66 -17.06 -23.38
CA SER A 72 -33.21 -18.25 -22.73
C SER A 72 -34.76 -18.36 -22.77
N GLY A 73 -35.31 -18.41 -23.98
CA GLY A 73 -36.55 -19.15 -24.30
C GLY A 73 -37.91 -18.61 -23.84
N GLY A 74 -38.83 -18.45 -24.79
CA GLY A 74 -40.28 -18.43 -24.53
C GLY A 74 -40.88 -17.08 -24.10
N SER A 75 -42.08 -17.13 -23.53
CA SER A 75 -42.94 -15.95 -23.25
C SER A 75 -42.31 -14.91 -22.32
N HIS A 76 -41.34 -15.30 -21.49
CA HIS A 76 -40.57 -14.38 -20.64
C HIS A 76 -39.78 -13.33 -21.46
N ILE A 77 -39.40 -13.64 -22.71
CA ILE A 77 -38.69 -12.69 -23.61
C ILE A 77 -39.59 -11.49 -23.93
N GLN A 78 -40.89 -11.70 -24.17
CA GLN A 78 -41.85 -10.62 -24.46
C GLN A 78 -41.97 -9.65 -23.27
N GLY A 79 -41.97 -10.19 -22.04
CA GLY A 79 -41.92 -9.43 -20.80
C GLY A 79 -40.64 -8.60 -20.69
N LYS A 80 -39.47 -9.26 -20.75
CA LYS A 80 -38.15 -8.59 -20.67
C LYS A 80 -37.97 -7.51 -21.74
N LYS A 81 -38.41 -7.73 -22.99
CA LYS A 81 -38.37 -6.73 -24.07
C LYS A 81 -39.21 -5.50 -23.75
N SER A 82 -40.40 -5.66 -23.16
CA SER A 82 -41.22 -4.50 -22.77
C SER A 82 -40.60 -3.72 -21.59
N THR A 83 -40.03 -4.40 -20.60
CA THR A 83 -39.27 -3.77 -19.50
C THR A 83 -38.02 -3.03 -19.99
N CYS A 84 -37.23 -3.65 -20.87
CA CYS A 84 -36.06 -3.05 -21.53
C CYS A 84 -36.46 -1.74 -22.24
N PHE A 85 -37.53 -1.76 -23.04
CA PHE A 85 -38.01 -0.58 -23.76
C PHE A 85 -38.51 0.53 -22.81
N GLN A 86 -39.13 0.18 -21.68
CA GLN A 86 -39.51 1.15 -20.65
C GLN A 86 -38.29 1.78 -19.98
N VAL A 87 -37.28 0.98 -19.61
CA VAL A 87 -36.00 1.44 -19.03
C VAL A 87 -35.29 2.41 -19.96
N LEU A 88 -35.09 2.03 -21.22
CA LEU A 88 -34.33 2.83 -22.18
C LEU A 88 -35.06 4.13 -22.57
N LYS A 89 -36.40 4.11 -22.73
CA LYS A 89 -37.18 5.34 -22.93
C LYS A 89 -37.14 6.25 -21.70
N ARG A 90 -37.14 5.68 -20.49
CA ARG A 90 -37.01 6.48 -19.27
C ARG A 90 -35.61 7.09 -19.13
N ALA A 91 -34.58 6.39 -19.61
CA ALA A 91 -33.21 6.92 -19.67
C ALA A 91 -33.09 8.12 -20.63
N LEU A 92 -33.70 8.05 -21.82
CA LEU A 92 -33.78 9.18 -22.76
C LEU A 92 -34.51 10.38 -22.13
N GLN A 93 -35.68 10.15 -21.52
CA GLN A 93 -36.45 11.20 -20.82
C GLN A 93 -35.69 11.88 -19.67
N LEU A 94 -34.67 11.20 -19.10
CA LEU A 94 -33.82 11.72 -18.03
C LEU A 94 -32.45 12.21 -18.52
N ASN A 95 -32.22 12.32 -19.83
CA ASN A 95 -30.96 12.73 -20.44
C ASN A 95 -29.76 11.88 -19.93
N ALA A 96 -29.89 10.55 -20.01
CA ALA A 96 -28.72 9.66 -19.89
C ALA A 96 -27.66 10.00 -20.95
N ASP A 97 -26.37 9.85 -20.66
CA ASP A 97 -25.31 10.26 -21.60
C ASP A 97 -25.31 9.33 -22.83
N PHE A 98 -25.43 8.03 -22.57
CA PHE A 98 -25.61 7.01 -23.59
C PHE A 98 -26.72 6.03 -23.19
N ILE A 99 -27.42 5.49 -24.18
CA ILE A 99 -28.26 4.29 -24.04
C ILE A 99 -27.71 3.19 -24.94
N GLU A 100 -27.79 1.93 -24.50
CA GLU A 100 -27.41 0.78 -25.31
C GLU A 100 -28.62 -0.09 -25.66
N VAL A 101 -28.72 -0.46 -26.93
CA VAL A 101 -29.81 -1.29 -27.47
C VAL A 101 -29.22 -2.42 -28.30
N GLU A 102 -29.63 -3.66 -28.02
CA GLU A 102 -29.22 -4.82 -28.80
C GLU A 102 -29.81 -4.74 -30.23
N PHE A 103 -28.97 -5.03 -31.23
CA PHE A 103 -29.28 -4.88 -32.65
C PHE A 103 -30.55 -5.63 -33.07
N GLU A 104 -30.78 -6.81 -32.47
CA GLU A 104 -31.94 -7.69 -32.67
C GLU A 104 -33.28 -7.04 -32.30
N VAL A 105 -33.25 -5.98 -31.46
CA VAL A 105 -34.45 -5.21 -31.05
C VAL A 105 -34.36 -3.71 -31.38
N ALA A 106 -33.24 -3.25 -31.95
CA ALA A 106 -33.00 -1.83 -32.24
C ALA A 106 -34.06 -1.23 -33.18
N SER A 107 -34.47 -1.96 -34.24
CA SER A 107 -35.53 -1.52 -35.16
C SER A 107 -36.87 -1.29 -34.45
N ASP A 108 -37.28 -2.21 -33.59
CA ASP A 108 -38.54 -2.11 -32.83
C ASP A 108 -38.47 -1.01 -31.76
N PHE A 109 -37.29 -0.81 -31.17
CA PHE A 109 -37.08 0.27 -30.21
C PHE A 109 -37.22 1.62 -30.89
N LEU A 110 -36.49 1.85 -31.98
CA LEU A 110 -36.50 3.08 -32.79
C LEU A 110 -37.87 3.38 -33.38
N ALA A 111 -38.59 2.38 -33.90
CA ALA A 111 -39.97 2.55 -34.35
C ALA A 111 -40.95 3.00 -33.24
N SER A 112 -40.53 2.92 -31.97
CA SER A 112 -41.35 3.22 -30.80
C SER A 112 -40.90 4.45 -29.99
N VAL A 113 -39.87 5.18 -30.43
CA VAL A 113 -39.43 6.46 -29.82
C VAL A 113 -38.79 7.39 -30.87
N ASN A 114 -39.21 8.67 -30.90
CA ASN A 114 -38.51 9.69 -31.68
C ASN A 114 -37.21 10.08 -30.94
N ILE A 115 -36.07 9.54 -31.36
CA ILE A 115 -34.79 9.74 -30.68
C ILE A 115 -34.20 11.15 -30.89
N ASP A 116 -34.52 11.82 -32.01
CA ASP A 116 -34.10 13.20 -32.30
C ASP A 116 -34.66 14.22 -31.29
N SER A 117 -35.69 13.82 -30.53
CA SER A 117 -36.23 14.62 -29.42
C SER A 117 -35.32 14.67 -28.19
N TYR A 118 -34.22 13.89 -28.16
CA TYR A 118 -33.33 13.74 -27.00
C TYR A 118 -31.85 14.00 -27.34
N PRO A 119 -31.47 15.16 -27.91
CA PRO A 119 -30.14 15.42 -28.50
C PRO A 119 -28.95 15.39 -27.51
N ASN A 120 -29.21 15.32 -26.20
CA ASN A 120 -28.19 15.15 -25.17
C ASN A 120 -27.79 13.69 -24.93
N SER A 121 -28.62 12.73 -25.36
CA SER A 121 -28.39 11.30 -25.22
C SER A 121 -27.86 10.71 -26.52
N LYS A 122 -26.91 9.77 -26.42
CA LYS A 122 -26.30 9.11 -27.58
C LYS A 122 -26.65 7.63 -27.67
N LEU A 123 -26.98 7.19 -28.87
CA LEU A 123 -27.40 5.81 -29.13
C LEU A 123 -26.19 4.92 -29.42
N ILE A 124 -25.98 3.92 -28.57
CA ILE A 124 -25.14 2.76 -28.83
C ILE A 124 -26.04 1.63 -29.33
N VAL A 125 -25.84 1.13 -30.55
CA VAL A 125 -26.43 -0.16 -30.97
C VAL A 125 -25.36 -1.24 -30.86
N SER A 126 -25.67 -2.31 -30.14
CA SER A 126 -24.71 -3.37 -29.83
C SER A 126 -25.08 -4.73 -30.42
N CYS A 127 -24.07 -5.50 -30.81
CA CYS A 127 -24.21 -6.88 -31.27
C CYS A 127 -23.16 -7.76 -30.57
N HIS A 128 -23.56 -8.98 -30.23
CA HIS A 128 -22.67 -10.05 -29.79
C HIS A 128 -22.74 -11.20 -30.79
N VAL A 129 -21.60 -11.83 -31.07
CA VAL A 129 -21.50 -12.96 -32.00
C VAL A 129 -20.80 -14.12 -31.30
N ASP A 130 -21.53 -15.20 -31.06
CA ASP A 130 -21.07 -16.38 -30.32
C ASP A 130 -20.02 -17.21 -31.09
N VAL A 131 -19.77 -16.85 -32.35
CA VAL A 131 -18.76 -17.46 -33.24
C VAL A 131 -17.80 -16.39 -33.74
N THR A 132 -16.54 -16.75 -33.91
CA THR A 132 -15.52 -15.86 -34.45
C THR A 132 -15.84 -15.48 -35.90
N PRO A 133 -16.11 -14.19 -36.22
CA PRO A 133 -16.48 -13.74 -37.55
C PRO A 133 -15.25 -13.60 -38.47
N SER A 134 -15.42 -13.80 -39.78
CA SER A 134 -14.38 -13.44 -40.75
C SER A 134 -14.26 -11.91 -40.93
N LYS A 135 -13.25 -11.45 -41.67
CA LYS A 135 -13.10 -10.02 -42.02
C LYS A 135 -14.34 -9.48 -42.74
N ASP A 136 -14.93 -10.28 -43.63
CA ASP A 136 -16.04 -9.84 -44.47
C ASP A 136 -17.34 -9.87 -43.66
N ASP A 137 -17.51 -10.85 -42.75
CA ASP A 137 -18.60 -10.86 -41.76
C ASP A 137 -18.54 -9.64 -40.84
N LEU A 138 -17.37 -9.32 -40.28
CA LEU A 138 -17.17 -8.12 -39.45
C LEU A 138 -17.57 -6.83 -40.20
N SER A 139 -17.18 -6.73 -41.47
CA SER A 139 -17.49 -5.58 -42.32
C SER A 139 -18.99 -5.49 -42.60
N PHE A 140 -19.65 -6.63 -42.86
CA PHE A 140 -21.10 -6.73 -43.06
C PHE A 140 -21.88 -6.41 -41.78
N ILE A 141 -21.45 -6.91 -40.62
CA ILE A 141 -22.05 -6.62 -39.32
C ILE A 141 -21.93 -5.13 -38.98
N VAL A 142 -20.76 -4.51 -39.21
CA VAL A 142 -20.57 -3.07 -39.03
C VAL A 142 -21.47 -2.26 -39.96
N ALA A 143 -21.59 -2.62 -41.24
CA ALA A 143 -22.51 -1.95 -42.16
C ALA A 143 -23.98 -2.07 -41.71
N ARG A 144 -24.40 -3.23 -41.19
CA ARG A 144 -25.75 -3.42 -40.62
C ARG A 144 -25.97 -2.59 -39.36
N LEU A 145 -24.99 -2.53 -38.44
CA LEU A 145 -25.05 -1.69 -37.25
C LEU A 145 -25.17 -0.21 -37.63
N GLN A 146 -24.35 0.26 -38.58
CA GLN A 146 -24.43 1.63 -39.12
C GLN A 146 -25.78 1.95 -39.76
N SER A 147 -26.41 1.00 -40.47
CA SER A 147 -27.72 1.20 -41.10
C SER A 147 -28.88 1.46 -40.14
N THR A 148 -28.67 1.26 -38.83
CA THR A 148 -29.67 1.60 -37.79
C THR A 148 -29.72 3.10 -37.45
N GLY A 149 -28.74 3.90 -37.90
CA GLY A 149 -28.64 5.32 -37.53
C GLY A 149 -28.02 5.58 -36.15
N ALA A 150 -27.34 4.59 -35.55
CA ALA A 150 -26.67 4.72 -34.26
C ALA A 150 -25.53 5.77 -34.28
N ASP A 151 -25.41 6.57 -33.22
CA ASP A 151 -24.28 7.49 -33.02
C ASP A 151 -22.95 6.74 -32.82
N ILE A 152 -23.04 5.56 -32.20
CA ILE A 152 -21.93 4.71 -31.80
C ILE A 152 -22.38 3.26 -32.05
N ILE A 153 -21.47 2.43 -32.56
CA ILE A 153 -21.72 1.01 -32.74
C ILE A 153 -20.84 0.19 -31.78
N LYS A 154 -21.38 -0.92 -31.26
CA LYS A 154 -20.66 -1.80 -30.32
C LYS A 154 -20.67 -3.24 -30.83
N LEU A 155 -19.50 -3.84 -30.96
CA LEU A 155 -19.32 -5.20 -31.46
C LEU A 155 -18.49 -6.03 -30.50
N SER A 156 -18.98 -7.23 -30.18
CA SER A 156 -18.25 -8.19 -29.36
C SER A 156 -18.38 -9.60 -29.90
N PHE A 157 -17.33 -10.41 -29.81
CA PHE A 157 -17.32 -11.80 -30.25
C PHE A 157 -16.27 -12.61 -29.50
N ASP A 158 -16.46 -13.93 -29.44
CA ASP A 158 -15.52 -14.85 -28.77
C ASP A 158 -14.32 -15.20 -29.66
N THR A 159 -13.13 -15.24 -29.05
CA THR A 159 -11.88 -15.59 -29.75
C THR A 159 -11.46 -17.04 -29.50
N VAL A 160 -11.12 -17.75 -30.57
CA VAL A 160 -10.53 -19.09 -30.50
C VAL A 160 -9.00 -19.00 -30.62
N TYR A 161 -8.49 -18.00 -31.34
CA TYR A 161 -7.08 -17.71 -31.54
C TYR A 161 -6.78 -16.20 -31.42
N ILE A 162 -5.53 -15.85 -31.12
CA ILE A 162 -5.09 -14.44 -31.07
C ILE A 162 -5.09 -13.76 -32.45
N THR A 163 -5.06 -14.54 -33.53
CA THR A 163 -5.14 -14.06 -34.92
C THR A 163 -6.48 -13.41 -35.25
N ASP A 164 -7.54 -13.82 -34.55
CA ASP A 164 -8.93 -13.38 -34.73
C ASP A 164 -9.10 -11.87 -34.46
N VAL A 165 -8.14 -11.26 -33.75
CA VAL A 165 -8.15 -9.84 -33.38
C VAL A 165 -7.65 -8.91 -34.52
N VAL A 166 -6.85 -9.40 -35.47
CA VAL A 166 -6.31 -8.54 -36.56
C VAL A 166 -7.39 -8.05 -37.54
N PRO A 167 -8.37 -8.87 -37.97
CA PRO A 167 -9.54 -8.39 -38.68
C PRO A 167 -10.28 -7.26 -37.95
N LEU A 168 -10.37 -7.33 -36.62
CA LEU A 168 -11.01 -6.31 -35.79
C LEU A 168 -10.22 -4.99 -35.78
N PHE A 169 -8.88 -5.03 -35.66
CA PHE A 169 -8.04 -3.83 -35.77
C PHE A 169 -8.15 -3.16 -37.14
N HIS A 170 -8.24 -3.94 -38.22
CA HIS A 170 -8.48 -3.39 -39.56
C HIS A 170 -9.83 -2.67 -39.65
N VAL A 171 -10.91 -3.26 -39.12
CA VAL A 171 -12.24 -2.63 -39.11
C VAL A 171 -12.26 -1.37 -38.25
N LEU A 172 -11.67 -1.39 -37.05
CA LEU A 172 -11.52 -0.22 -36.18
C LEU A 172 -10.85 0.96 -36.90
N SER A 173 -9.77 0.72 -37.64
CA SER A 173 -9.00 1.78 -38.31
C SER A 173 -9.66 2.39 -39.55
N HIS A 174 -10.77 1.82 -40.04
CA HIS A 174 -11.49 2.29 -41.22
C HIS A 174 -12.97 2.66 -40.94
N CYS A 175 -13.45 2.45 -39.71
CA CYS A 175 -14.84 2.72 -39.36
C CYS A 175 -15.09 4.23 -39.19
N GLN A 176 -16.01 4.79 -39.99
CA GLN A 176 -16.34 6.22 -39.97
C GLN A 176 -17.32 6.61 -38.84
N VAL A 177 -17.99 5.63 -38.24
CA VAL A 177 -18.82 5.79 -37.03
C VAL A 177 -18.01 5.31 -35.81
N PRO A 178 -18.03 5.99 -34.65
CA PRO A 178 -17.35 5.53 -33.45
C PRO A 178 -17.68 4.07 -33.10
N LEU A 179 -16.65 3.23 -33.00
CA LEU A 179 -16.77 1.81 -32.76
C LEU A 179 -16.19 1.42 -31.39
N ILE A 180 -17.02 0.79 -30.56
CA ILE A 180 -16.62 0.06 -29.36
C ILE A 180 -16.43 -1.40 -29.78
N ALA A 181 -15.24 -1.95 -29.61
CA ALA A 181 -14.92 -3.30 -30.05
C ALA A 181 -14.31 -4.15 -28.93
N CYS A 182 -14.79 -5.37 -28.73
CA CYS A 182 -14.21 -6.31 -27.77
C CYS A 182 -14.15 -7.73 -28.31
N ALA A 183 -12.92 -8.19 -28.57
CA ALA A 183 -12.64 -9.60 -28.79
C ALA A 183 -12.51 -10.26 -27.40
N MET A 184 -13.39 -11.22 -27.10
CA MET A 184 -13.57 -11.78 -25.75
C MET A 184 -12.62 -12.95 -25.46
N GLY A 185 -12.34 -13.18 -24.17
CA GLY A 185 -11.43 -14.24 -23.69
C GLY A 185 -9.95 -13.85 -23.68
N ASP A 186 -9.11 -14.69 -23.07
CA ASP A 186 -7.69 -14.38 -22.80
C ASP A 186 -6.85 -14.06 -24.05
N LYS A 187 -7.23 -14.62 -25.21
CA LYS A 187 -6.57 -14.34 -26.51
C LYS A 187 -7.03 -13.01 -27.10
N GLY A 188 -8.25 -12.58 -26.78
CA GLY A 188 -8.85 -11.31 -27.18
C GLY A 188 -8.42 -10.10 -26.34
N LEU A 189 -7.76 -10.29 -25.18
CA LEU A 189 -7.27 -9.23 -24.27
C LEU A 189 -6.56 -8.07 -24.97
N ILE A 190 -5.74 -8.35 -26.00
CA ILE A 190 -5.03 -7.32 -26.76
C ILE A 190 -5.95 -6.39 -27.56
N SER A 191 -7.21 -6.78 -27.83
CA SER A 191 -8.21 -5.86 -28.40
C SER A 191 -8.41 -4.65 -27.51
N GLN A 192 -8.50 -4.84 -26.18
CA GLN A 192 -8.66 -3.75 -25.22
C GLN A 192 -7.38 -2.97 -25.00
N LEU A 193 -6.23 -3.63 -24.98
CA LEU A 193 -4.93 -2.96 -24.77
C LEU A 193 -4.48 -2.11 -25.96
N LEU A 194 -4.93 -2.46 -27.18
CA LEU A 194 -4.52 -1.78 -28.41
C LEU A 194 -5.65 -0.98 -29.09
N CYS A 195 -6.90 -1.09 -28.62
CA CYS A 195 -8.06 -0.33 -29.10
C CYS A 195 -7.77 1.16 -29.38
N PRO A 196 -7.09 1.92 -28.48
CA PRO A 196 -6.85 3.35 -28.68
C PRO A 196 -5.92 3.67 -29.85
N LYS A 197 -4.99 2.77 -30.17
CA LYS A 197 -4.08 2.92 -31.32
C LYS A 197 -4.84 2.76 -32.64
N PHE A 198 -5.77 1.82 -32.68
CA PHE A 198 -6.48 1.44 -33.91
C PHE A 198 -7.82 2.17 -34.12
N GLY A 199 -8.16 3.16 -33.28
CA GLY A 199 -9.33 4.04 -33.46
C GLY A 199 -10.58 3.69 -32.63
N GLY A 200 -10.48 2.79 -31.66
CA GLY A 200 -11.60 2.41 -30.80
C GLY A 200 -12.06 3.53 -29.86
N PHE A 201 -13.38 3.66 -29.68
CA PHE A 201 -14.00 4.79 -28.97
C PHE A 201 -13.65 4.87 -27.47
N PHE A 202 -13.53 3.72 -26.80
CA PHE A 202 -12.98 3.59 -25.45
C PHE A 202 -12.41 2.18 -25.23
N VAL A 203 -11.71 1.98 -24.10
CA VAL A 203 -11.30 0.64 -23.63
C VAL A 203 -12.15 0.17 -22.47
N TYR A 204 -12.43 -1.13 -22.39
CA TYR A 204 -12.96 -1.75 -21.19
C TYR A 204 -11.84 -2.10 -20.20
N GLY A 205 -12.04 -1.71 -18.95
CA GLY A 205 -11.34 -2.24 -17.78
C GLY A 205 -12.32 -2.77 -16.75
N THR A 206 -11.79 -3.37 -15.70
CA THR A 206 -12.59 -3.92 -14.58
C THR A 206 -12.10 -3.41 -13.22
N ILE A 207 -13.00 -3.33 -12.23
CA ILE A 207 -12.68 -2.85 -10.89
C ILE A 207 -11.79 -3.88 -10.17
N GLY A 208 -10.76 -3.43 -9.46
CA GLY A 208 -9.79 -4.32 -8.80
C GLY A 208 -10.40 -5.30 -7.79
N SER A 209 -11.52 -4.96 -7.16
CA SER A 209 -12.26 -5.82 -6.22
C SER A 209 -13.30 -6.74 -6.86
N ASN A 210 -13.63 -6.59 -8.14
CA ASN A 210 -14.60 -7.42 -8.86
C ASN A 210 -14.16 -7.68 -10.31
N PRO A 211 -13.14 -8.54 -10.53
CA PRO A 211 -12.51 -8.70 -11.83
C PRO A 211 -13.35 -9.54 -12.80
N ILE A 212 -13.69 -8.93 -13.95
CA ILE A 212 -14.30 -9.61 -15.10
C ILE A 212 -13.22 -10.41 -15.86
N PRO A 213 -13.39 -11.73 -16.10
CA PRO A 213 -12.44 -12.54 -16.87
C PRO A 213 -12.12 -11.97 -18.26
N GLY A 214 -10.86 -12.08 -18.68
CA GLY A 214 -10.36 -11.53 -19.95
C GLY A 214 -10.13 -10.02 -19.97
N LEU A 215 -10.66 -9.24 -19.00
CA LEU A 215 -10.45 -7.79 -18.94
C LEU A 215 -9.30 -7.38 -18.00
N PRO A 216 -8.51 -6.34 -18.35
CA PRO A 216 -7.49 -5.78 -17.47
C PRO A 216 -8.12 -4.91 -16.37
N THR A 217 -7.55 -4.88 -15.17
CA THR A 217 -8.06 -3.98 -14.12
C THR A 217 -7.80 -2.51 -14.46
N LEU A 218 -8.65 -1.60 -13.99
CA LEU A 218 -8.51 -0.15 -14.17
C LEU A 218 -7.11 0.35 -13.73
N GLY A 219 -6.63 -0.13 -12.58
CA GLY A 219 -5.27 0.13 -12.10
C GLY A 219 -4.19 -0.38 -13.06
N THR A 220 -4.38 -1.55 -13.69
CA THR A 220 -3.42 -2.09 -14.67
C THR A 220 -3.39 -1.27 -15.96
N LEU A 221 -4.56 -0.90 -16.50
CA LEU A 221 -4.66 0.02 -17.65
C LEU A 221 -3.96 1.36 -17.38
N ARG A 222 -4.19 1.93 -16.19
CA ARG A 222 -3.68 3.25 -15.79
C ARG A 222 -2.18 3.27 -15.48
N HIS A 223 -1.68 2.29 -14.71
CA HIS A 223 -0.33 2.34 -14.16
C HIS A 223 0.67 1.45 -14.92
N VAL A 224 0.25 0.29 -15.45
CA VAL A 224 1.11 -0.63 -16.19
C VAL A 224 1.12 -0.26 -17.66
N TYR A 225 -0.01 -0.34 -18.35
CA TYR A 225 -0.11 -0.05 -19.80
C TYR A 225 -0.15 1.44 -20.12
N LYS A 226 -0.39 2.29 -19.11
CA LYS A 226 -0.45 3.77 -19.23
C LYS A 226 -1.37 4.21 -20.37
N ILE A 227 -2.56 3.60 -20.44
CA ILE A 227 -3.40 3.55 -21.66
C ILE A 227 -3.69 4.93 -22.28
N LYS A 228 -3.80 5.98 -21.45
CA LYS A 228 -4.01 7.37 -21.88
C LYS A 228 -2.82 8.07 -22.54
N LYS A 229 -1.69 7.37 -22.72
CA LYS A 229 -0.55 7.83 -23.52
C LYS A 229 -0.52 7.26 -24.94
N LEU A 230 -1.36 6.27 -25.26
CA LEU A 230 -1.37 5.67 -26.60
C LEU A 230 -1.95 6.64 -27.63
N ASN A 231 -1.46 6.50 -28.85
CA ASN A 231 -1.88 7.21 -30.04
C ASN A 231 -1.69 6.29 -31.26
N VAL A 232 -2.10 6.75 -32.44
CA VAL A 232 -1.97 5.98 -33.70
C VAL A 232 -0.53 5.58 -34.02
N ASP A 233 0.46 6.39 -33.63
CA ASP A 233 1.88 6.15 -33.91
C ASP A 233 2.56 5.18 -32.94
N THR A 234 1.93 4.86 -31.79
CA THR A 234 2.51 3.99 -30.76
C THR A 234 2.92 2.64 -31.35
N LYS A 235 4.16 2.21 -31.10
CA LYS A 235 4.68 0.91 -31.55
C LYS A 235 4.35 -0.19 -30.55
N VAL A 236 3.92 -1.33 -31.09
CA VAL A 236 3.47 -2.48 -30.31
C VAL A 236 4.60 -3.48 -30.17
N PHE A 237 4.83 -3.90 -28.93
CA PHE A 237 5.74 -4.96 -28.53
C PHE A 237 4.99 -5.98 -27.67
N GLY A 238 5.54 -7.19 -27.48
CA GLY A 238 4.93 -8.11 -26.54
C GLY A 238 5.65 -9.44 -26.30
N LEU A 239 5.16 -10.21 -25.34
CA LEU A 239 5.63 -11.58 -25.08
C LEU A 239 4.77 -12.60 -25.81
N ILE A 240 5.32 -13.26 -26.83
CA ILE A 240 4.76 -14.45 -27.49
C ILE A 240 4.98 -15.67 -26.58
N ALA A 241 3.93 -16.20 -25.96
CA ALA A 241 4.01 -17.40 -25.11
C ALA A 241 2.66 -18.15 -25.00
N ASN A 242 2.71 -19.39 -24.53
CA ASN A 242 1.54 -20.12 -24.02
C ASN A 242 1.96 -21.06 -22.86
N PRO A 243 1.47 -20.84 -21.61
CA PRO A 243 0.64 -19.71 -21.17
C PRO A 243 1.42 -18.39 -21.11
N VAL A 244 0.71 -17.26 -21.15
CA VAL A 244 1.32 -15.91 -21.09
C VAL A 244 0.98 -15.11 -19.81
N GLY A 245 -0.09 -15.47 -19.09
CA GLY A 245 -0.66 -14.66 -18.00
C GLY A 245 0.29 -14.36 -16.83
N HIS A 246 1.30 -15.21 -16.58
CA HIS A 246 2.31 -15.00 -15.53
C HIS A 246 3.45 -14.02 -15.94
N SER A 247 3.36 -13.40 -17.11
CA SER A 247 4.39 -12.50 -17.66
C SER A 247 4.54 -11.21 -16.85
N LYS A 248 5.74 -10.98 -16.33
CA LYS A 248 6.14 -9.70 -15.73
C LYS A 248 6.70 -8.70 -16.76
N GLY A 249 6.72 -9.06 -18.05
CA GLY A 249 7.23 -8.20 -19.14
C GLY A 249 6.55 -6.82 -19.21
N PRO A 250 5.20 -6.73 -19.17
CA PRO A 250 4.50 -5.43 -19.16
C PRO A 250 4.85 -4.54 -17.97
N LEU A 251 5.20 -5.11 -16.82
CA LEU A 251 5.62 -4.37 -15.61
C LEU A 251 7.03 -3.79 -15.71
N LEU A 252 7.82 -4.21 -16.71
CA LEU A 252 9.20 -3.76 -16.90
C LEU A 252 9.33 -2.87 -18.15
N HIS A 253 8.80 -3.32 -19.29
CA HIS A 253 8.96 -2.58 -20.56
C HIS A 253 8.08 -1.32 -20.65
N ASN A 254 6.83 -1.31 -20.16
CA ASN A 254 5.99 -0.11 -20.24
C ASN A 254 6.47 1.05 -19.34
N PRO A 255 6.96 0.79 -18.10
CA PRO A 255 7.69 1.80 -17.36
C PRO A 255 8.94 2.30 -18.09
N ALA A 256 9.77 1.40 -18.63
CA ALA A 256 11.00 1.76 -19.33
C ALA A 256 10.76 2.60 -20.59
N PHE A 257 9.84 2.21 -21.48
CA PHE A 257 9.47 3.00 -22.67
C PHE A 257 9.01 4.41 -22.27
N SER A 258 8.08 4.51 -21.31
CA SER A 258 7.57 5.81 -20.83
C SER A 258 8.57 6.62 -20.00
N HIS A 259 9.70 6.06 -19.55
CA HIS A 259 10.78 6.80 -18.91
C HIS A 259 11.75 7.34 -19.97
N ALA A 260 12.14 6.50 -20.92
CA ALA A 260 12.99 6.83 -22.07
C ALA A 260 12.31 7.69 -23.17
N GLY A 261 11.12 8.24 -22.92
CA GLY A 261 10.34 9.02 -23.88
C GLY A 261 9.84 8.24 -25.12
N TYR A 262 10.01 6.92 -25.15
CA TYR A 262 9.75 6.09 -26.32
C TYR A 262 8.25 5.78 -26.47
N ASN A 263 7.67 6.05 -27.65
CA ASN A 263 6.25 5.83 -27.93
C ASN A 263 5.96 4.35 -28.23
N GLY A 264 6.05 3.49 -27.21
CA GLY A 264 5.81 2.05 -27.31
C GLY A 264 4.96 1.47 -26.17
N ILE A 265 4.16 0.46 -26.49
CA ILE A 265 3.43 -0.39 -25.53
C ILE A 265 3.94 -1.83 -25.62
N TYR A 266 4.05 -2.51 -24.48
CA TYR A 266 4.39 -3.93 -24.36
C TYR A 266 3.21 -4.72 -23.79
N VAL A 267 2.69 -5.69 -24.54
CA VAL A 267 1.49 -6.50 -24.19
C VAL A 267 1.78 -8.01 -24.08
N PRO A 268 0.95 -8.79 -23.35
CA PRO A 268 0.96 -10.25 -23.44
C PRO A 268 0.37 -10.71 -24.79
N LEU A 269 0.98 -11.72 -25.43
CA LEU A 269 0.50 -12.34 -26.66
C LEU A 269 0.34 -13.85 -26.44
N LEU A 270 -0.89 -14.30 -26.18
CA LEU A 270 -1.23 -15.72 -26.00
C LEU A 270 -1.30 -16.41 -27.37
N VAL A 271 -0.19 -17.02 -27.78
CA VAL A 271 -0.02 -17.57 -29.14
C VAL A 271 -0.03 -19.10 -29.11
N ASP A 272 -0.85 -19.73 -29.94
CA ASP A 272 -0.84 -21.20 -30.11
C ASP A 272 0.11 -21.64 -31.24
N ASN A 273 0.10 -20.93 -32.38
CA ASN A 273 0.97 -21.17 -33.53
C ASN A 273 1.73 -19.89 -33.89
N ILE A 274 3.07 -19.93 -33.77
CA ILE A 274 3.96 -18.79 -34.02
C ILE A 274 4.15 -18.46 -35.51
N GLU A 275 4.10 -19.46 -36.39
CA GLU A 275 4.23 -19.25 -37.85
C GLU A 275 2.97 -18.55 -38.39
N GLU A 276 1.79 -18.99 -37.94
CA GLU A 276 0.51 -18.35 -38.25
C GLU A 276 0.40 -16.96 -37.62
N PHE A 277 0.87 -16.79 -36.38
CA PHE A 277 0.94 -15.47 -35.74
C PHE A 277 1.72 -14.46 -36.59
N PHE A 278 2.92 -14.81 -37.08
CA PHE A 278 3.71 -13.88 -37.90
C PHE A 278 3.15 -13.63 -39.30
N ARG A 279 2.41 -14.60 -39.88
CA ARG A 279 1.66 -14.40 -41.13
C ARG A 279 0.59 -13.31 -40.98
N VAL A 280 -0.12 -13.31 -39.85
CA VAL A 280 -1.25 -12.41 -39.58
C VAL A 280 -0.81 -11.07 -38.97
N TYR A 281 0.14 -11.06 -38.04
CA TYR A 281 0.70 -9.87 -37.38
C TYR A 281 1.85 -9.23 -38.17
N SER A 282 1.63 -9.03 -39.48
CA SER A 282 2.63 -8.55 -40.44
C SER A 282 2.85 -7.03 -40.45
N SER A 283 1.95 -6.24 -39.85
CA SER A 283 2.04 -4.75 -39.84
C SER A 283 3.33 -4.20 -39.20
N PRO A 284 3.92 -3.11 -39.74
CA PRO A 284 5.02 -2.34 -39.12
C PRO A 284 4.62 -1.60 -37.83
N ASP A 285 3.39 -1.77 -37.35
CA ASP A 285 2.98 -1.43 -35.98
C ASP A 285 3.60 -2.35 -34.93
N PHE A 286 3.72 -3.64 -35.24
CA PHE A 286 4.25 -4.65 -34.34
C PHE A 286 5.76 -4.76 -34.55
N ALA A 287 6.50 -3.98 -33.75
CA ALA A 287 7.89 -3.63 -33.96
C ALA A 287 8.89 -4.60 -33.31
N GLY A 288 8.49 -5.36 -32.29
CA GLY A 288 9.36 -6.35 -31.66
C GLY A 288 8.67 -7.26 -30.66
N PHE A 289 9.22 -8.44 -30.45
CA PHE A 289 8.59 -9.50 -29.68
C PHE A 289 9.62 -10.21 -28.81
N SER A 290 9.35 -10.37 -27.52
CA SER A 290 10.04 -11.38 -26.72
C SER A 290 9.33 -12.73 -26.92
N VAL A 291 10.07 -13.83 -26.88
CA VAL A 291 9.55 -15.18 -27.13
C VAL A 291 9.77 -16.07 -25.91
N GLY A 292 8.67 -16.56 -25.34
CA GLY A 292 8.62 -17.43 -24.18
C GLY A 292 8.45 -18.91 -24.54
N ILE A 293 8.03 -19.70 -23.54
CA ILE A 293 7.68 -21.12 -23.72
C ILE A 293 6.34 -21.20 -24.49
N PRO A 294 6.14 -22.17 -25.40
CA PRO A 294 7.12 -23.14 -25.94
C PRO A 294 7.95 -22.61 -27.13
N HIS A 295 7.65 -21.40 -27.61
CA HIS A 295 7.91 -20.99 -29.00
C HIS A 295 9.36 -20.68 -29.39
N LYS A 296 10.31 -20.56 -28.45
CA LYS A 296 11.71 -20.14 -28.71
C LYS A 296 12.43 -20.90 -29.84
N GLU A 297 12.12 -22.18 -30.05
CA GLU A 297 12.71 -22.98 -31.15
C GLU A 297 11.96 -22.82 -32.48
N GLY A 298 10.64 -22.61 -32.47
CA GLY A 298 9.84 -22.32 -33.67
C GLY A 298 10.14 -20.94 -34.24
N ALA A 299 10.37 -19.96 -33.36
CA ALA A 299 10.76 -18.59 -33.69
C ALA A 299 11.97 -18.50 -34.64
N VAL A 300 12.90 -19.47 -34.59
CA VAL A 300 14.08 -19.53 -35.47
C VAL A 300 13.69 -19.67 -36.95
N ARG A 301 12.59 -20.37 -37.26
CA ARG A 301 12.07 -20.53 -38.63
C ARG A 301 11.24 -19.34 -39.11
N CYS A 302 10.73 -18.54 -38.17
CA CYS A 302 9.87 -17.39 -38.45
C CYS A 302 10.65 -16.09 -38.72
N CYS A 303 11.98 -16.12 -38.56
CA CYS A 303 12.84 -14.95 -38.78
C CYS A 303 13.50 -15.04 -40.15
N ASP A 304 13.43 -13.97 -40.94
CA ASP A 304 14.14 -13.86 -42.22
C ASP A 304 15.66 -13.85 -42.00
N GLU A 305 16.11 -13.25 -40.90
CA GLU A 305 17.51 -13.14 -40.51
C GLU A 305 17.68 -13.56 -39.04
N VAL A 306 18.67 -14.39 -38.72
CA VAL A 306 18.93 -14.83 -37.34
C VAL A 306 20.38 -14.51 -36.95
N HIS A 307 20.54 -13.74 -35.87
CA HIS A 307 21.84 -13.35 -35.33
C HIS A 307 22.72 -14.59 -35.05
N PRO A 308 24.04 -14.58 -35.37
CA PRO A 308 24.88 -15.79 -35.31
C PRO A 308 24.79 -16.56 -33.99
N LEU A 309 24.79 -15.87 -32.84
CA LEU A 309 24.61 -16.50 -31.53
C LEU A 309 23.28 -17.26 -31.41
N ALA A 310 22.16 -16.65 -31.82
CA ALA A 310 20.83 -17.26 -31.76
C ALA A 310 20.70 -18.44 -32.74
N LYS A 311 21.34 -18.33 -33.92
CA LYS A 311 21.41 -19.39 -34.92
C LYS A 311 22.20 -20.60 -34.42
N SER A 312 23.35 -20.38 -33.77
CA SER A 312 24.14 -21.44 -33.12
C SER A 312 23.37 -22.11 -31.98
N ILE A 313 22.75 -21.32 -31.10
CA ILE A 313 21.91 -21.85 -30.00
C ILE A 313 20.74 -22.69 -30.54
N GLY A 314 20.21 -22.34 -31.71
CA GLY A 314 18.99 -22.94 -32.26
C GLY A 314 17.73 -22.50 -31.50
N ALA A 315 17.74 -21.32 -30.89
CA ALA A 315 16.59 -20.74 -30.21
C ALA A 315 16.65 -19.20 -30.21
N VAL A 316 15.53 -18.57 -30.53
CA VAL A 316 15.34 -17.10 -30.53
C VAL A 316 14.43 -16.74 -29.35
N ASN A 317 14.83 -15.79 -28.53
CA ASN A 317 14.00 -15.26 -27.44
C ASN A 317 13.54 -13.81 -27.68
N THR A 318 14.02 -13.17 -28.75
CA THR A 318 13.83 -11.75 -29.04
C THR A 318 13.80 -11.57 -30.55
N ILE A 319 12.77 -10.95 -31.09
CA ILE A 319 12.61 -10.63 -32.51
C ILE A 319 12.42 -9.14 -32.65
N VAL A 320 13.14 -8.50 -33.58
CA VAL A 320 12.93 -7.10 -33.96
C VAL A 320 12.42 -7.06 -35.40
N ARG A 321 11.33 -6.35 -35.65
CA ARG A 321 10.89 -6.03 -37.01
C ARG A 321 11.68 -4.81 -37.48
N ARG A 322 12.61 -4.99 -38.41
CA ARG A 322 13.47 -3.91 -38.89
C ARG A 322 12.66 -2.91 -39.72
N SER A 323 12.74 -1.63 -39.35
CA SER A 323 11.92 -0.56 -39.95
C SER A 323 12.22 -0.29 -41.43
N ALA A 324 13.44 -0.57 -41.89
CA ALA A 324 13.90 -0.27 -43.25
C ALA A 324 13.37 -1.23 -44.33
N ASP A 325 13.17 -2.52 -44.00
CA ASP A 325 12.78 -3.58 -44.95
C ASP A 325 11.71 -4.54 -44.41
N GLY A 326 11.13 -4.27 -43.24
CA GLY A 326 10.02 -5.02 -42.64
C GLY A 326 10.38 -6.41 -42.09
N LYS A 327 11.61 -6.88 -42.29
CA LYS A 327 12.07 -8.23 -41.92
C LYS A 327 12.09 -8.48 -40.41
N LEU A 328 11.87 -9.72 -40.03
CA LEU A 328 11.97 -10.24 -38.67
C LEU A 328 13.40 -10.72 -38.39
N VAL A 329 14.12 -10.01 -37.52
CA VAL A 329 15.49 -10.33 -37.13
C VAL A 329 15.51 -10.98 -35.74
N GLY A 330 15.96 -12.23 -35.67
CA GLY A 330 15.94 -13.06 -34.46
C GLY A 330 17.25 -13.02 -33.66
N TYR A 331 17.12 -12.81 -32.34
CA TYR A 331 18.21 -12.70 -31.37
C TYR A 331 17.99 -13.61 -30.15
N ASN A 332 19.05 -13.78 -29.34
CA ASN A 332 19.00 -14.52 -28.08
C ASN A 332 19.70 -13.71 -26.97
N THR A 333 18.92 -13.20 -26.01
CA THR A 333 19.41 -12.49 -24.81
C THR A 333 19.42 -13.40 -23.57
N ASP A 334 18.73 -14.55 -23.60
CA ASP A 334 18.72 -15.56 -22.53
C ASP A 334 20.14 -16.05 -22.17
N CYS A 335 20.99 -16.24 -23.19
CA CYS A 335 22.35 -16.79 -23.06
C CYS A 335 23.24 -15.95 -22.13
N GLU A 336 23.58 -14.72 -22.52
CA GLU A 336 24.46 -13.87 -21.70
C GLU A 336 23.80 -13.44 -20.38
N ALA A 337 22.47 -13.26 -20.36
CA ALA A 337 21.74 -12.92 -19.15
C ALA A 337 21.86 -13.98 -18.05
N SER A 338 21.74 -15.26 -18.41
CA SER A 338 21.84 -16.37 -17.47
C SER A 338 23.28 -16.71 -17.10
N ILE A 339 24.20 -16.73 -18.07
CA ILE A 339 25.61 -17.02 -17.82
C ILE A 339 26.26 -15.95 -16.94
N THR A 340 26.06 -14.66 -17.23
CA THR A 340 26.66 -13.60 -16.38
C THR A 340 26.11 -13.63 -14.96
N ALA A 341 24.82 -13.93 -14.76
CA ALA A 341 24.25 -14.07 -13.41
C ALA A 341 24.89 -15.22 -12.61
N ILE A 342 25.18 -16.36 -13.26
CA ILE A 342 25.90 -17.48 -12.65
C ILE A 342 27.36 -17.12 -12.40
N GLU A 343 28.07 -16.52 -13.37
CA GLU A 343 29.47 -16.15 -13.22
C GLU A 343 29.69 -15.13 -12.09
N ASP A 344 28.81 -14.13 -11.95
CA ASP A 344 28.92 -13.10 -10.92
C ASP A 344 28.73 -13.68 -9.50
N ALA A 345 27.79 -14.61 -9.35
CA ALA A 345 27.58 -15.33 -8.10
C ALA A 345 28.78 -16.22 -7.71
N LEU A 346 29.46 -16.84 -8.70
CA LEU A 346 30.72 -17.56 -8.47
C LEU A 346 31.89 -16.62 -8.15
N ARG A 347 32.00 -15.48 -8.83
CA ARG A 347 32.99 -14.42 -8.52
C ARG A 347 32.85 -14.01 -7.05
N ALA A 348 31.63 -13.78 -6.58
CA ALA A 348 31.30 -13.46 -5.18
C ALA A 348 31.50 -14.61 -4.16
N ARG A 349 31.95 -15.81 -4.59
CA ARG A 349 32.44 -16.91 -3.71
C ARG A 349 33.93 -17.24 -3.90
N ARG A 350 34.57 -16.83 -5.00
CA ARG A 350 36.05 -16.82 -5.15
C ARG A 350 36.63 -15.61 -4.41
N SER A 351 36.17 -14.42 -4.77
CA SER A 351 36.06 -13.29 -3.85
C SER A 351 34.96 -13.62 -2.83
N ALA A 352 35.32 -14.48 -1.88
CA ALA A 352 34.56 -15.32 -0.94
C ALA A 352 35.62 -16.07 -0.12
N ASN A 353 36.28 -17.03 -0.76
CA ASN A 353 37.35 -17.86 -0.20
C ASN A 353 38.78 -17.33 -0.42
N GLY A 354 38.96 -16.21 -1.13
CA GLY A 354 40.18 -15.40 -1.11
C GLY A 354 41.31 -15.80 -2.05
N ASP A 355 40.93 -16.48 -3.14
CA ASP A 355 41.67 -16.45 -4.39
C ASP A 355 41.76 -14.99 -4.89
N PRO A 356 42.95 -14.37 -5.01
CA PRO A 356 43.13 -13.01 -5.53
C PRO A 356 43.34 -12.98 -7.06
N SER A 357 43.23 -14.11 -7.76
CA SER A 357 43.50 -14.16 -9.19
C SER A 357 42.43 -13.40 -9.99
N HIS A 358 42.81 -12.24 -10.53
CA HIS A 358 42.14 -11.58 -11.64
C HIS A 358 42.37 -12.35 -12.95
N SER A 359 42.00 -13.64 -12.96
CA SER A 359 42.07 -14.48 -14.14
C SER A 359 41.07 -13.96 -15.18
N HIS A 360 41.54 -13.68 -16.39
CA HIS A 360 40.67 -13.36 -17.53
C HIS A 360 39.80 -14.56 -17.98
N THR A 361 40.06 -15.75 -17.44
CA THR A 361 39.29 -16.98 -17.71
C THR A 361 37.99 -16.99 -16.92
N SER A 362 36.87 -17.37 -17.57
CA SER A 362 35.55 -17.48 -16.92
C SER A 362 35.58 -18.42 -15.69
N PRO A 363 34.83 -18.09 -14.61
CA PRO A 363 34.69 -18.99 -13.46
C PRO A 363 33.95 -20.30 -13.78
N LEU A 364 33.36 -20.45 -14.98
CA LEU A 364 32.78 -21.70 -15.48
C LEU A 364 33.81 -22.62 -16.17
N SER A 365 35.01 -22.14 -16.48
CA SER A 365 36.01 -22.94 -17.19
C SER A 365 36.43 -24.18 -16.38
N GLY A 366 36.37 -25.35 -17.01
CA GLY A 366 36.65 -26.65 -16.38
C GLY A 366 35.58 -27.16 -15.41
N LYS A 367 34.57 -26.35 -15.03
CA LYS A 367 33.49 -26.76 -14.11
C LYS A 367 32.55 -27.76 -14.77
N VAL A 368 32.03 -28.69 -13.96
CA VAL A 368 30.91 -29.57 -14.34
C VAL A 368 29.61 -28.77 -14.21
N PHE A 369 28.88 -28.68 -15.31
CA PHE A 369 27.65 -27.90 -15.45
C PHE A 369 26.49 -28.84 -15.80
N VAL A 370 25.60 -29.06 -14.85
CA VAL A 370 24.48 -29.99 -14.93
C VAL A 370 23.22 -29.21 -15.29
N LEU A 371 22.82 -29.34 -16.56
CA LEU A 371 21.61 -28.71 -17.08
C LEU A 371 20.43 -29.68 -17.01
N VAL A 372 19.36 -29.25 -16.35
CA VAL A 372 18.06 -29.92 -16.38
C VAL A 372 17.13 -29.17 -17.33
N GLY A 373 16.72 -29.82 -18.42
CA GLY A 373 15.80 -29.29 -19.43
C GLY A 373 16.49 -28.93 -20.75
N ALA A 374 16.05 -29.58 -21.83
CA ALA A 374 16.55 -29.38 -23.19
C ALA A 374 15.56 -28.57 -24.07
N GLY A 375 14.94 -27.53 -23.51
CA GLY A 375 14.11 -26.54 -24.22
C GLY A 375 14.92 -25.30 -24.65
N GLY A 376 14.28 -24.29 -25.24
CA GLY A 376 14.98 -23.10 -25.77
C GLY A 376 15.82 -22.31 -24.74
N ALA A 377 15.39 -22.23 -23.48
CA ALA A 377 16.20 -21.64 -22.40
C ALA A 377 17.41 -22.53 -22.05
N GLY A 378 17.20 -23.85 -21.97
CA GLY A 378 18.27 -24.82 -21.76
C GLY A 378 19.29 -24.84 -22.89
N ARG A 379 18.87 -24.65 -24.15
CA ARG A 379 19.77 -24.41 -25.28
C ARG A 379 20.69 -23.22 -25.01
N ALA A 380 20.13 -22.07 -24.66
CA ALA A 380 20.90 -20.86 -24.39
C ALA A 380 21.91 -21.06 -23.25
N LEU A 381 21.49 -21.71 -22.15
CA LEU A 381 22.35 -22.07 -21.02
C LEU A 381 23.48 -23.06 -21.40
N ALA A 382 23.18 -24.12 -22.16
CA ALA A 382 24.16 -25.11 -22.58
C ALA A 382 25.24 -24.50 -23.49
N PHE A 383 24.83 -23.74 -24.51
CA PHE A 383 25.76 -23.05 -25.42
C PHE A 383 26.58 -22.00 -24.68
N GLY A 384 25.93 -21.22 -23.81
CA GLY A 384 26.58 -20.25 -22.95
C GLY A 384 27.66 -20.88 -22.08
N ALA A 385 27.34 -21.92 -21.32
CA ALA A 385 28.29 -22.62 -20.44
C ALA A 385 29.44 -23.25 -21.23
N LYS A 386 29.16 -23.87 -22.39
CA LYS A 386 30.19 -24.42 -23.27
C LYS A 386 31.13 -23.33 -23.81
N SER A 387 30.60 -22.16 -24.20
CA SER A 387 31.42 -21.01 -24.65
C SER A 387 32.40 -20.52 -23.58
N ARG A 388 32.08 -20.77 -22.31
CA ARG A 388 32.91 -20.43 -21.15
C ARG A 388 33.83 -21.55 -20.67
N GLY A 389 33.91 -22.66 -21.41
CA GLY A 389 34.80 -23.78 -21.12
C GLY A 389 34.25 -24.81 -20.11
N ALA A 390 32.95 -24.81 -19.82
CA ALA A 390 32.34 -25.79 -18.92
C ALA A 390 32.21 -27.19 -19.56
N ARG A 391 32.25 -28.23 -18.73
CA ARG A 391 31.86 -29.61 -19.08
C ARG A 391 30.35 -29.76 -18.86
N VAL A 392 29.58 -29.70 -19.94
CA VAL A 392 28.12 -29.66 -19.90
C VAL A 392 27.52 -31.06 -19.94
N PHE A 393 26.74 -31.40 -18.91
CA PHE A 393 25.92 -32.61 -18.80
C PHE A 393 24.44 -32.24 -18.88
N ILE A 394 23.65 -32.99 -19.63
CA ILE A 394 22.25 -32.62 -19.94
C ILE A 394 21.29 -33.74 -19.59
N PHE A 395 20.33 -33.41 -18.73
CA PHE A 395 19.24 -34.26 -18.27
C PHE A 395 17.91 -33.70 -18.77
N ASN A 396 17.05 -34.54 -19.35
CA ASN A 396 15.73 -34.09 -19.83
C ASN A 396 14.77 -35.29 -19.93
N ARG A 397 13.54 -35.13 -19.39
CA ARG A 397 12.46 -36.14 -19.40
C ARG A 397 12.26 -36.83 -20.76
N THR A 398 12.46 -36.10 -21.87
CA THR A 398 12.59 -36.69 -23.20
C THR A 398 14.08 -36.85 -23.54
N TYR A 399 14.66 -38.03 -23.28
CA TYR A 399 16.11 -38.28 -23.40
C TYR A 399 16.67 -37.97 -24.79
N GLY A 400 15.90 -38.21 -25.87
CA GLY A 400 16.29 -37.85 -27.24
C GLY A 400 16.59 -36.34 -27.42
N ARG A 401 15.89 -35.45 -26.69
CA ARG A 401 16.17 -34.01 -26.71
C ARG A 401 17.47 -33.65 -25.95
N ALA A 402 17.80 -34.39 -24.88
CA ALA A 402 19.08 -34.22 -24.21
C ALA A 402 20.23 -34.62 -25.15
N LYS A 403 20.15 -35.79 -25.80
CA LYS A 403 21.13 -36.24 -26.81
C LYS A 403 21.35 -35.22 -27.93
N ALA A 404 20.26 -34.69 -28.50
CA ALA A 404 20.34 -33.70 -29.57
C ALA A 404 21.04 -32.40 -29.13
N LEU A 405 20.80 -31.92 -27.91
CA LEU A 405 21.48 -30.73 -27.39
C LEU A 405 22.94 -31.00 -26.99
N ALA A 406 23.21 -32.17 -26.38
CA ALA A 406 24.57 -32.56 -26.00
C ALA A 406 25.49 -32.65 -27.22
N LEU A 407 25.02 -33.26 -28.31
CA LEU A 407 25.74 -33.26 -29.59
C LEU A 407 26.02 -31.83 -30.09
N ALA A 408 25.00 -30.95 -30.06
CA ALA A 408 25.11 -29.57 -30.53
C ALA A 408 26.10 -28.70 -29.73
N VAL A 409 26.37 -29.02 -28.46
CA VAL A 409 27.37 -28.32 -27.63
C VAL A 409 28.64 -29.12 -27.37
N SER A 410 28.80 -30.31 -27.97
CA SER A 410 29.87 -31.26 -27.60
C SER A 410 29.95 -31.49 -26.08
N GLY A 411 28.80 -31.77 -25.47
CA GLY A 411 28.64 -32.19 -24.08
C GLY A 411 28.10 -33.62 -23.99
N GLU A 412 27.66 -34.01 -22.80
CA GLU A 412 27.22 -35.37 -22.49
C GLU A 412 25.72 -35.37 -22.14
N ALA A 413 24.97 -36.40 -22.56
CA ALA A 413 23.54 -36.54 -22.28
C ALA A 413 23.28 -37.80 -21.46
N LEU A 414 22.47 -37.69 -20.42
CA LEU A 414 22.17 -38.79 -19.50
C LEU A 414 20.65 -38.99 -19.33
N PRO A 415 20.20 -40.22 -18.99
CA PRO A 415 18.83 -40.50 -18.58
C PRO A 415 18.37 -39.58 -17.43
N TYR A 416 17.08 -39.24 -17.37
CA TYR A 416 16.58 -38.28 -16.36
C TYR A 416 16.55 -38.90 -14.95
N GLU A 417 16.28 -40.19 -14.89
CA GLU A 417 16.30 -41.04 -13.71
C GLU A 417 17.66 -41.07 -12.97
N ASP A 418 18.78 -40.88 -13.68
CA ASP A 418 20.12 -40.86 -13.10
C ASP A 418 20.47 -39.53 -12.39
N LEU A 419 19.66 -38.48 -12.58
CA LEU A 419 19.96 -37.10 -12.13
C LEU A 419 20.21 -36.98 -10.61
N ASN A 420 19.49 -37.75 -9.79
CA ASN A 420 19.68 -37.77 -8.33
C ASN A 420 20.95 -38.52 -7.89
N ASN A 421 21.46 -39.42 -8.73
CA ASN A 421 22.64 -40.25 -8.44
C ASN A 421 23.93 -39.69 -9.08
N PHE A 422 23.81 -38.65 -9.92
CA PHE A 422 24.91 -38.12 -10.71
C PHE A 422 25.87 -37.26 -9.86
N CYS A 423 27.00 -37.86 -9.46
CA CYS A 423 28.08 -37.16 -8.75
C CYS A 423 29.47 -37.53 -9.30
N PRO A 424 29.89 -36.99 -10.47
CA PRO A 424 31.23 -37.18 -11.04
C PRO A 424 32.35 -36.46 -10.26
N GLY A 425 32.02 -35.66 -9.24
CA GLY A 425 32.96 -34.89 -8.43
C GLY A 425 32.26 -33.74 -7.71
N GLY A 426 32.91 -33.19 -6.68
CA GLY A 426 32.37 -32.08 -5.89
C GLY A 426 32.50 -30.71 -6.57
N GLY A 427 31.61 -29.79 -6.23
CA GLY A 427 31.67 -28.40 -6.69
C GLY A 427 31.13 -28.21 -8.12
N MET A 428 30.07 -28.95 -8.45
CA MET A 428 29.30 -28.84 -9.69
C MET A 428 28.39 -27.60 -9.69
N ILE A 429 27.80 -27.29 -10.84
CA ILE A 429 26.80 -26.23 -10.99
C ILE A 429 25.50 -26.85 -11.52
N LEU A 430 24.42 -26.79 -10.75
CA LEU A 430 23.09 -27.24 -11.18
C LEU A 430 22.33 -26.08 -11.82
N VAL A 431 21.63 -26.35 -12.91
CA VAL A 431 20.86 -25.35 -13.66
C VAL A 431 19.52 -25.95 -14.07
N ASN A 432 18.43 -25.48 -13.46
CA ASN A 432 17.08 -25.77 -13.94
C ASN A 432 16.70 -24.81 -15.09
N ALA A 433 16.36 -25.37 -16.24
CA ALA A 433 15.81 -24.67 -17.40
C ALA A 433 14.45 -25.27 -17.85
N THR A 434 13.79 -26.01 -16.96
CA THR A 434 12.42 -26.51 -17.13
C THR A 434 11.39 -25.53 -16.54
N SER A 435 10.11 -25.89 -16.60
CA SER A 435 9.02 -25.21 -15.87
C SER A 435 8.69 -25.87 -14.52
N VAL A 436 9.48 -26.85 -14.06
CA VAL A 436 9.27 -27.50 -12.75
C VAL A 436 9.53 -26.48 -11.64
N GLY A 437 8.62 -26.37 -10.66
CA GLY A 437 8.67 -25.37 -9.60
C GLY A 437 8.02 -24.02 -9.95
N MET A 438 7.54 -23.83 -11.19
CA MET A 438 6.77 -22.65 -11.59
C MET A 438 5.32 -22.74 -11.09
N GLN A 439 4.72 -21.60 -10.73
CA GLN A 439 3.30 -21.57 -10.34
C GLN A 439 2.39 -22.15 -11.46
N PRO A 440 1.32 -22.90 -11.10
CA PRO A 440 0.86 -23.20 -9.73
C PRO A 440 1.69 -24.26 -8.98
N HIS A 441 2.54 -25.02 -9.66
CA HIS A 441 3.29 -26.18 -9.14
C HIS A 441 4.59 -25.80 -8.37
N SER A 442 4.51 -24.82 -7.46
CA SER A 442 5.65 -24.32 -6.68
C SER A 442 6.17 -25.26 -5.58
N ASP A 443 5.51 -26.40 -5.41
CA ASP A 443 5.82 -27.54 -4.55
C ASP A 443 6.76 -28.58 -5.20
N GLN A 444 6.96 -28.48 -6.52
CA GLN A 444 7.80 -29.41 -7.29
C GLN A 444 9.26 -28.96 -7.36
N THR A 445 10.17 -29.92 -7.46
CA THR A 445 11.62 -29.75 -7.65
C THR A 445 12.12 -30.75 -8.68
N PRO A 446 13.09 -30.41 -9.56
CA PRO A 446 13.65 -31.36 -10.52
C PRO A 446 14.64 -32.36 -9.91
N VAL A 447 15.21 -32.06 -8.73
CA VAL A 447 16.28 -32.81 -8.07
C VAL A 447 15.95 -32.99 -6.58
N ALA A 448 16.23 -34.15 -6.02
CA ALA A 448 16.04 -34.45 -4.60
C ALA A 448 17.06 -33.69 -3.73
N LYS A 449 16.64 -33.22 -2.55
CA LYS A 449 17.45 -32.36 -1.66
C LYS A 449 18.79 -33.00 -1.29
N GLU A 450 18.79 -34.32 -1.13
CA GLU A 450 19.94 -35.14 -0.74
C GLU A 450 21.08 -35.05 -1.77
N ALA A 451 20.75 -34.91 -3.07
CA ALA A 451 21.72 -34.75 -4.15
C ALA A 451 22.27 -33.32 -4.25
N LEU A 452 21.57 -32.31 -3.71
CA LEU A 452 21.96 -30.90 -3.84
C LEU A 452 23.30 -30.58 -3.14
N GLY A 453 23.71 -31.38 -2.14
CA GLY A 453 24.99 -31.22 -1.42
C GLY A 453 26.25 -31.39 -2.29
N ALA A 454 26.15 -31.94 -3.50
CA ALA A 454 27.28 -32.07 -4.44
C ALA A 454 27.59 -30.77 -5.22
N TYR A 455 26.69 -29.78 -5.18
CA TYR A 455 26.73 -28.58 -6.03
C TYR A 455 27.25 -27.35 -5.28
N GLU A 456 28.17 -26.61 -5.90
CA GLU A 456 28.64 -25.31 -5.40
C GLU A 456 27.59 -24.21 -5.64
N LEU A 457 26.83 -24.31 -6.72
CA LEU A 457 25.81 -23.35 -7.14
C LEU A 457 24.59 -24.06 -7.74
N VAL A 458 23.40 -23.58 -7.43
CA VAL A 458 22.13 -23.95 -8.04
C VAL A 458 21.47 -22.70 -8.63
N PHE A 459 21.23 -22.72 -9.94
CA PHE A 459 20.48 -21.72 -10.68
C PHE A 459 19.11 -22.28 -11.08
N ASP A 460 18.08 -21.45 -11.02
CA ASP A 460 16.74 -21.81 -11.50
C ASP A 460 16.22 -20.73 -12.46
N ALA A 461 15.87 -21.10 -13.69
CA ALA A 461 15.29 -20.17 -14.67
C ALA A 461 13.88 -19.71 -14.28
N VAL A 462 13.20 -20.41 -13.38
CA VAL A 462 11.88 -20.03 -12.87
C VAL A 462 12.00 -18.80 -11.96
N TYR A 463 11.21 -17.77 -12.27
CA TYR A 463 11.17 -16.48 -11.54
C TYR A 463 9.80 -16.18 -10.88
N THR A 464 8.87 -17.12 -10.96
CA THR A 464 7.51 -17.06 -10.41
C THR A 464 7.15 -18.44 -9.83
N PRO A 465 7.39 -18.69 -8.54
CA PRO A 465 7.85 -17.75 -7.49
C PRO A 465 9.35 -17.40 -7.61
N ARG A 466 9.80 -16.34 -6.91
CA ARG A 466 11.24 -15.96 -6.87
C ARG A 466 12.10 -17.03 -6.18
N ASN A 467 11.57 -17.62 -5.10
CA ASN A 467 12.23 -18.65 -4.29
C ASN A 467 11.50 -19.98 -4.52
N THR A 468 11.83 -20.68 -5.61
CA THR A 468 11.30 -22.02 -5.91
C THR A 468 11.71 -23.03 -4.84
N ARG A 469 11.06 -24.20 -4.83
CA ARG A 469 11.44 -25.29 -3.92
C ARG A 469 12.92 -25.68 -4.09
N LEU A 470 13.37 -25.83 -5.33
CA LEU A 470 14.77 -26.13 -5.67
C LEU A 470 15.75 -25.16 -5.01
N LEU A 471 15.50 -23.85 -5.10
CA LEU A 471 16.38 -22.84 -4.51
C LEU A 471 16.37 -22.90 -2.98
N ARG A 472 15.20 -23.12 -2.33
CA ARG A 472 15.15 -23.27 -0.86
C ARG A 472 15.93 -24.50 -0.39
N GLU A 473 15.69 -25.65 -1.01
CA GLU A 473 16.38 -26.90 -0.67
C GLU A 473 17.90 -26.82 -0.94
N ALA A 474 18.33 -26.03 -1.94
CA ALA A 474 19.73 -25.77 -2.24
C ALA A 474 20.41 -24.82 -1.22
N GLU A 475 19.71 -23.78 -0.79
CA GLU A 475 20.19 -22.86 0.26
C GLU A 475 20.32 -23.59 1.61
N GLU A 476 19.36 -24.46 1.93
CA GLU A 476 19.35 -25.31 3.13
C GLU A 476 20.54 -26.30 3.20
N VAL A 477 21.19 -26.64 2.08
CA VAL A 477 22.41 -27.46 2.04
C VAL A 477 23.70 -26.66 1.81
N GLY A 478 23.62 -25.32 1.74
CA GLY A 478 24.80 -24.44 1.65
C GLY A 478 25.39 -24.23 0.25
N ALA A 479 24.63 -24.53 -0.80
CA ALA A 479 24.96 -24.12 -2.17
C ALA A 479 24.72 -22.61 -2.36
N ILE A 480 25.39 -21.99 -3.34
CA ILE A 480 24.98 -20.66 -3.83
C ILE A 480 23.63 -20.82 -4.53
N VAL A 481 22.69 -19.92 -4.30
CA VAL A 481 21.43 -19.86 -5.05
C VAL A 481 21.38 -18.65 -5.98
N VAL A 482 20.95 -18.86 -7.23
CA VAL A 482 20.73 -17.80 -8.21
C VAL A 482 19.30 -17.90 -8.75
N SER A 483 18.47 -16.91 -8.42
CA SER A 483 17.06 -16.85 -8.83
C SER A 483 16.92 -16.40 -10.28
N GLY A 484 15.95 -16.97 -11.00
CA GLY A 484 15.62 -16.62 -12.37
C GLY A 484 15.21 -15.17 -12.57
N VAL A 485 14.92 -14.42 -11.49
CA VAL A 485 14.74 -12.96 -11.53
C VAL A 485 16.00 -12.25 -12.06
N GLU A 486 17.20 -12.72 -11.71
CA GLU A 486 18.46 -12.14 -12.20
C GLU A 486 18.60 -12.30 -13.72
N MET A 487 18.29 -13.49 -14.24
CA MET A 487 18.22 -13.75 -15.68
C MET A 487 17.11 -12.90 -16.33
N PHE A 488 15.91 -12.88 -15.76
CA PHE A 488 14.74 -12.16 -16.31
C PHE A 488 15.01 -10.66 -16.50
N ILE A 489 15.66 -10.01 -15.53
CA ILE A 489 16.05 -8.60 -15.62
C ILE A 489 17.12 -8.41 -16.71
N ARG A 490 18.21 -9.20 -16.68
CA ARG A 490 19.32 -9.08 -17.63
C ARG A 490 18.88 -9.33 -19.09
N GLN A 491 18.01 -10.32 -19.34
CA GLN A 491 17.51 -10.62 -20.70
C GLN A 491 16.55 -9.54 -21.22
N ALA A 492 15.80 -8.88 -20.33
CA ALA A 492 14.88 -7.79 -20.66
C ALA A 492 15.60 -6.49 -20.97
N ILE A 493 16.73 -6.19 -20.31
CA ILE A 493 17.61 -5.07 -20.66
C ILE A 493 18.18 -5.27 -22.08
N GLY A 494 18.63 -6.49 -22.41
CA GLY A 494 19.04 -6.84 -23.76
C GLY A 494 17.92 -6.64 -24.80
N GLN A 495 16.70 -7.06 -24.47
CA GLN A 495 15.51 -6.85 -25.31
C GLN A 495 15.20 -5.36 -25.52
N PHE A 496 15.17 -4.55 -24.45
CA PHE A 496 14.89 -3.13 -24.53
C PHE A 496 15.88 -2.37 -25.44
N ASN A 497 17.17 -2.70 -25.34
CA ASN A 497 18.21 -2.11 -26.19
C ASN A 497 18.02 -2.46 -27.68
N LEU A 498 17.58 -3.69 -27.97
CA LEU A 498 17.26 -4.15 -29.33
C LEU A 498 15.97 -3.53 -29.87
N PHE A 499 14.91 -3.45 -29.05
CA PHE A 499 13.61 -2.87 -29.42
C PHE A 499 13.67 -1.36 -29.69
N THR A 500 14.57 -0.63 -29.02
CA THR A 500 14.72 0.82 -29.15
C THR A 500 15.88 1.25 -30.07
N ASN A 501 16.60 0.30 -30.68
CA ASN A 501 17.77 0.54 -31.55
C ASN A 501 18.87 1.42 -30.89
N GLY A 502 18.87 1.51 -29.55
CA GLY A 502 19.71 2.45 -28.79
C GLY A 502 19.40 3.94 -29.01
N GLU A 503 18.30 4.31 -29.67
CA GLU A 503 17.98 5.71 -30.02
C GLU A 503 17.72 6.57 -28.76
N ALA A 504 17.08 5.98 -27.75
CA ALA A 504 16.92 6.56 -26.42
C ALA A 504 18.26 7.01 -25.76
N ARG A 505 19.39 6.42 -26.16
CA ARG A 505 20.73 6.69 -25.60
C ARG A 505 21.37 7.98 -26.15
N ARG A 506 20.83 8.55 -27.23
CA ARG A 506 21.43 9.74 -27.89
C ARG A 506 20.97 11.08 -27.31
N SER A 507 20.03 11.08 -26.37
CA SER A 507 19.40 12.29 -25.83
C SER A 507 19.96 12.78 -24.48
N ALA A 508 20.93 12.06 -23.87
CA ALA A 508 21.08 12.07 -22.40
C ALA A 508 22.54 11.98 -21.86
N ASN A 509 23.54 12.49 -22.58
CA ASN A 509 24.94 12.48 -22.12
C ASN A 509 25.55 13.90 -22.02
N GLY A 510 26.01 14.25 -20.81
CA GLY A 510 26.93 15.36 -20.51
C GLY A 510 28.24 14.85 -19.89
N ASP A 511 29.26 15.70 -19.78
CA ASP A 511 30.66 15.32 -19.51
C ASP A 511 31.03 15.29 -18.01
N PRO A 512 31.76 14.27 -17.48
CA PRO A 512 32.08 14.16 -16.05
C PRO A 512 33.58 14.30 -15.70
N SER A 513 33.93 15.28 -14.85
CA SER A 513 35.23 15.26 -14.14
C SER A 513 35.23 16.05 -12.82
N HIS A 514 35.75 15.45 -11.73
CA HIS A 514 36.60 16.02 -10.66
C HIS A 514 36.75 15.05 -9.47
N SER A 515 37.61 15.37 -8.49
CA SER A 515 38.15 14.42 -7.50
C SER A 515 38.32 15.00 -6.08
N HIS A 516 37.89 14.28 -5.05
CA HIS A 516 38.14 14.59 -3.63
C HIS A 516 38.46 13.35 -2.79
N THR A 517 39.12 13.54 -1.64
CA THR A 517 39.61 12.50 -0.72
C THR A 517 38.51 11.94 0.21
N SER A 518 38.61 10.66 0.57
CA SER A 518 37.55 9.95 1.28
C SER A 518 37.56 10.11 2.82
N PRO A 519 36.39 10.27 3.49
CA PRO A 519 36.28 10.27 4.96
C PRO A 519 36.68 8.99 5.68
N LEU A 520 36.78 7.84 4.99
CA LEU A 520 37.25 6.58 5.59
C LEU A 520 38.79 6.48 5.65
N SER A 521 39.51 7.46 5.08
CA SER A 521 40.97 7.44 5.02
C SER A 521 41.58 7.51 6.43
N GLY A 522 42.37 6.50 6.79
CA GLY A 522 43.01 6.40 8.11
C GLY A 522 42.14 5.84 9.24
N LYS A 523 40.82 5.67 9.04
CA LYS A 523 39.93 5.03 10.02
C LYS A 523 40.19 3.52 10.14
N VAL A 524 39.87 2.94 11.29
CA VAL A 524 40.00 1.50 11.57
C VAL A 524 38.66 0.83 11.25
N PHE A 525 38.64 -0.09 10.30
CA PHE A 525 37.42 -0.74 9.79
C PHE A 525 37.41 -2.22 10.17
N VAL A 526 36.65 -2.57 11.20
CA VAL A 526 36.56 -3.90 11.81
C VAL A 526 35.38 -4.65 11.19
N LEU A 527 35.68 -5.53 10.23
CA LEU A 527 34.69 -6.33 9.54
C LEU A 527 34.52 -7.71 10.19
N VAL A 528 33.33 -7.99 10.68
CA VAL A 528 32.90 -9.32 11.12
C VAL A 528 32.19 -10.01 9.96
N GLY A 529 32.81 -11.06 9.41
CA GLY A 529 32.24 -11.89 8.34
C GLY A 529 32.84 -11.61 6.96
N ALA A 530 33.26 -12.68 6.28
CA ALA A 530 33.83 -12.65 4.93
C ALA A 530 32.89 -13.32 3.90
N GLY A 531 31.58 -13.05 3.99
CA GLY A 531 30.62 -13.37 2.92
C GLY A 531 30.63 -12.33 1.80
N GLY A 532 29.79 -12.51 0.77
CA GLY A 532 29.75 -11.61 -0.39
C GLY A 532 29.55 -10.13 -0.03
N ALA A 533 28.61 -9.83 0.87
CA ALA A 533 28.40 -8.47 1.40
C ALA A 533 29.65 -7.93 2.10
N GLY A 534 30.23 -8.70 3.04
CA GLY A 534 31.44 -8.31 3.77
C GLY A 534 32.62 -8.02 2.85
N ARG A 535 32.72 -8.70 1.70
CA ARG A 535 33.78 -8.43 0.73
C ARG A 535 33.60 -7.17 -0.09
N ALA A 536 32.38 -6.87 -0.52
CA ALA A 536 32.07 -5.57 -1.11
C ALA A 536 32.41 -4.43 -0.13
N LEU A 537 32.13 -4.63 1.17
CA LEU A 537 32.42 -3.68 2.23
C LEU A 537 33.93 -3.54 2.52
N ALA A 538 34.68 -4.65 2.63
CA ALA A 538 36.13 -4.63 2.80
C ALA A 538 36.86 -3.94 1.65
N PHE A 539 36.50 -4.26 0.40
CA PHE A 539 37.05 -3.61 -0.79
C PHE A 539 36.65 -2.14 -0.86
N GLY A 540 35.39 -1.83 -0.55
CA GLY A 540 34.85 -0.47 -0.50
C GLY A 540 35.52 0.42 0.55
N ALA A 541 35.89 -0.14 1.71
CA ALA A 541 36.62 0.55 2.76
C ALA A 541 38.11 0.72 2.42
N LYS A 542 38.77 -0.33 1.91
CA LYS A 542 40.20 -0.26 1.55
C LYS A 542 40.46 0.72 0.42
N SER A 543 39.67 0.67 -0.65
CA SER A 543 39.74 1.61 -1.79
C SER A 543 39.50 3.08 -1.37
N ARG A 544 39.01 3.30 -0.15
CA ARG A 544 38.77 4.60 0.48
C ARG A 544 39.76 4.94 1.61
N GLY A 545 40.86 4.19 1.73
CA GLY A 545 41.98 4.48 2.62
C GLY A 545 41.86 3.93 4.05
N ALA A 546 40.88 3.06 4.35
CA ALA A 546 40.72 2.49 5.68
C ALA A 546 41.76 1.41 6.02
N ARG A 547 42.10 1.29 7.30
CA ARG A 547 42.82 0.14 7.88
C ARG A 547 41.82 -0.98 8.17
N VAL A 548 41.70 -1.93 7.25
CA VAL A 548 40.69 -3.01 7.32
C VAL A 548 41.22 -4.18 8.14
N PHE A 549 40.51 -4.53 9.22
CA PHE A 549 40.72 -5.70 10.06
C PHE A 549 39.54 -6.66 9.88
N ILE A 550 39.78 -7.94 9.64
CA ILE A 550 38.73 -8.93 9.39
C ILE A 550 38.72 -10.03 10.45
N PHE A 551 37.54 -10.25 11.01
CA PHE A 551 37.21 -11.29 11.97
C PHE A 551 36.19 -12.25 11.35
N ASN A 552 36.39 -13.56 11.50
CA ASN A 552 35.45 -14.56 10.99
C ASN A 552 35.58 -15.86 11.80
N ARG A 553 34.46 -16.48 12.17
CA ARG A 553 34.39 -17.81 12.82
C ARG A 553 35.25 -18.86 12.11
N THR A 554 35.43 -18.72 10.79
CA THR A 554 36.47 -19.44 10.04
C THR A 554 37.66 -18.51 9.78
N TYR A 555 38.70 -18.57 10.62
CA TYR A 555 39.89 -17.72 10.50
C TYR A 555 40.57 -17.78 9.11
N GLY A 556 40.54 -18.94 8.45
CA GLY A 556 41.00 -19.07 7.06
C GLY A 556 40.28 -18.13 6.08
N ARG A 557 38.95 -17.94 6.22
CA ARG A 557 38.18 -16.98 5.41
C ARG A 557 38.50 -15.53 5.76
N ALA A 558 38.87 -15.23 7.01
CA ALA A 558 39.36 -13.91 7.40
C ALA A 558 40.69 -13.59 6.71
N LYS A 559 41.69 -14.47 6.85
CA LYS A 559 43.00 -14.35 6.18
C LYS A 559 42.87 -14.17 4.66
N ALA A 560 41.99 -14.96 4.05
CA ALA A 560 41.82 -14.94 2.60
C ALA A 560 41.00 -13.73 2.10
N LEU A 561 40.23 -13.04 2.96
CA LEU A 561 39.71 -11.70 2.65
C LEU A 561 40.80 -10.65 2.86
N ALA A 562 41.52 -10.68 3.98
CA ALA A 562 42.56 -9.72 4.32
C ALA A 562 43.63 -9.62 3.22
N LEU A 563 44.11 -10.77 2.71
CA LEU A 563 45.05 -10.81 1.58
C LEU A 563 44.47 -10.11 0.32
N ALA A 564 43.21 -10.35 0.00
CA ALA A 564 42.54 -9.80 -1.18
C ALA A 564 42.21 -8.29 -1.09
N VAL A 565 42.39 -7.66 0.08
CA VAL A 565 42.24 -6.20 0.26
C VAL A 565 43.45 -5.57 0.96
N SER A 566 44.59 -6.25 1.06
CA SER A 566 45.75 -5.81 1.84
C SER A 566 45.38 -5.27 3.24
N GLY A 567 44.48 -5.98 3.91
CA GLY A 567 44.08 -5.76 5.31
C GLY A 567 44.73 -6.77 6.24
N GLU A 568 44.30 -6.78 7.50
CA GLU A 568 44.78 -7.67 8.55
C GLU A 568 43.67 -8.66 8.96
N ALA A 569 44.04 -9.86 9.40
CA ALA A 569 43.08 -10.90 9.80
C ALA A 569 43.40 -11.45 11.19
N LEU A 570 42.40 -11.40 12.07
CA LEU A 570 42.54 -11.74 13.49
C LEU A 570 41.64 -12.92 13.90
N PRO A 571 42.02 -13.71 14.91
CA PRO A 571 41.18 -14.74 15.52
C PRO A 571 39.81 -14.21 15.95
N TYR A 572 38.76 -15.03 15.92
CA TYR A 572 37.41 -14.56 16.24
C TYR A 572 37.23 -14.30 17.74
N GLU A 573 37.93 -15.07 18.56
CA GLU A 573 38.03 -14.93 20.02
C GLU A 573 38.59 -13.56 20.46
N ASP A 574 39.46 -12.94 19.66
CA ASP A 574 40.04 -11.63 19.97
C ASP A 574 39.09 -10.44 19.73
N LEU A 575 37.96 -10.66 19.04
CA LEU A 575 37.04 -9.61 18.58
C LEU A 575 36.50 -8.71 19.70
N ASN A 576 36.24 -9.28 20.89
CA ASN A 576 35.76 -8.53 22.06
C ASN A 576 36.88 -7.76 22.79
N ASN A 577 38.15 -8.10 22.54
CA ASN A 577 39.32 -7.49 23.18
C ASN A 577 40.08 -6.54 22.23
N PHE A 578 39.64 -6.41 20.98
CA PHE A 578 40.36 -5.69 19.95
C PHE A 578 40.13 -4.17 20.04
N CYS A 579 41.18 -3.43 20.43
CA CYS A 579 41.19 -1.96 20.43
C CYS A 579 42.58 -1.42 19.98
N PRO A 580 42.84 -1.26 18.67
CA PRO A 580 44.12 -0.75 18.15
C PRO A 580 44.27 0.78 18.24
N GLY A 581 43.24 1.49 18.68
CA GLY A 581 43.20 2.95 18.74
C GLY A 581 42.96 3.65 17.39
N GLY A 582 42.40 4.85 17.46
CA GLY A 582 41.98 5.63 16.29
C GLY A 582 40.63 5.18 15.72
N GLY A 583 39.80 6.15 15.32
CA GLY A 583 38.35 5.97 15.09
C GLY A 583 37.93 4.65 14.45
N MET A 584 37.26 3.83 15.25
CA MET A 584 36.90 2.45 14.92
C MET A 584 35.47 2.34 14.39
N ILE A 585 35.31 1.60 13.31
CA ILE A 585 34.03 1.32 12.65
C ILE A 585 33.82 -0.19 12.67
N LEU A 586 32.83 -0.67 13.42
CA LEU A 586 32.42 -2.08 13.41
C LEU A 586 31.46 -2.32 12.25
N VAL A 587 31.63 -3.44 11.54
CA VAL A 587 30.73 -3.87 10.48
C VAL A 587 30.37 -5.34 10.63
N ASN A 588 29.11 -5.65 10.96
CA ASN A 588 28.60 -7.01 10.85
C ASN A 588 28.17 -7.29 9.40
N ALA A 589 28.77 -8.29 8.77
CA ALA A 589 28.40 -8.81 7.46
C ALA A 589 28.15 -10.33 7.50
N THR A 590 27.66 -10.82 8.64
CA THR A 590 27.16 -12.18 8.83
C THR A 590 25.62 -12.20 8.93
N SER A 591 25.03 -13.39 9.02
CA SER A 591 23.61 -13.58 9.36
C SER A 591 23.32 -13.57 10.87
N VAL A 592 24.31 -13.28 11.73
CA VAL A 592 24.12 -13.17 13.18
C VAL A 592 23.23 -11.95 13.46
N GLY A 593 22.13 -12.16 14.18
CA GLY A 593 21.09 -11.14 14.42
C GLY A 593 19.96 -11.13 13.39
N MET A 594 20.02 -11.96 12.34
CA MET A 594 18.93 -12.11 11.35
C MET A 594 17.82 -13.04 11.86
N GLN A 595 16.57 -12.80 11.47
CA GLN A 595 15.44 -13.71 11.73
C GLN A 595 15.76 -15.15 11.25
N PRO A 596 15.44 -16.21 12.02
CA PRO A 596 14.71 -16.22 13.30
C PRO A 596 15.57 -15.97 14.56
N HIS A 597 16.88 -15.71 14.42
CA HIS A 597 17.84 -15.60 15.52
C HIS A 597 18.19 -14.13 15.86
N SER A 598 17.17 -13.29 16.04
CA SER A 598 17.30 -11.84 16.23
C SER A 598 18.06 -11.38 17.48
N ASP A 599 18.20 -12.26 18.47
CA ASP A 599 18.78 -11.95 19.79
C ASP A 599 20.23 -12.42 19.94
N GLN A 600 20.86 -12.82 18.83
CA GLN A 600 22.30 -13.01 18.74
C GLN A 600 23.01 -11.71 18.34
N THR A 601 24.18 -11.48 18.92
CA THR A 601 25.12 -10.40 18.55
C THR A 601 26.48 -11.02 18.20
N PRO A 602 27.25 -10.47 17.23
CA PRO A 602 28.61 -10.93 16.98
C PRO A 602 29.64 -10.44 18.01
N VAL A 603 29.35 -9.37 18.75
CA VAL A 603 30.26 -8.65 19.66
C VAL A 603 29.56 -8.40 21.00
N ALA A 604 30.28 -8.55 22.11
CA ALA A 604 29.75 -8.28 23.45
C ALA A 604 29.54 -6.77 23.68
N LYS A 605 28.49 -6.40 24.41
CA LYS A 605 28.08 -4.99 24.62
C LYS A 605 29.20 -4.13 25.21
N GLU A 606 29.99 -4.71 26.09
CA GLU A 606 31.11 -4.07 26.78
C GLU A 606 32.22 -3.61 25.81
N ALA A 607 32.38 -4.34 24.70
CA ALA A 607 33.35 -4.01 23.65
C ALA A 607 32.83 -2.96 22.65
N LEU A 608 31.51 -2.75 22.57
CA LEU A 608 30.91 -1.82 21.60
C LEU A 608 31.27 -0.35 21.90
N GLY A 609 31.58 -0.01 23.14
CA GLY A 609 32.01 1.35 23.55
C GLY A 609 33.36 1.81 22.98
N ALA A 610 34.11 0.92 22.31
CA ALA A 610 35.35 1.28 21.59
C ALA A 610 35.10 1.82 20.15
N TYR A 611 33.87 1.72 19.64
CA TYR A 611 33.53 2.03 18.25
C TYR A 611 32.81 3.38 18.10
N GLU A 612 33.29 4.22 17.20
CA GLU A 612 32.58 5.45 16.80
C GLU A 612 31.30 5.14 16.03
N LEU A 613 31.32 4.07 15.23
CA LEU A 613 30.21 3.67 14.36
C LEU A 613 30.07 2.15 14.32
N VAL A 614 28.84 1.65 14.39
CA VAL A 614 28.48 0.24 14.25
C VAL A 614 27.46 0.10 13.12
N PHE A 615 27.90 -0.53 12.02
CA PHE A 615 27.05 -0.88 10.88
C PHE A 615 26.71 -2.38 10.92
N ASP A 616 25.42 -2.71 10.89
CA ASP A 616 24.96 -4.08 10.71
C ASP A 616 24.35 -4.25 9.32
N ALA A 617 24.90 -5.14 8.49
CA ALA A 617 24.37 -5.41 7.15
C ALA A 617 23.07 -6.24 7.17
N VAL A 618 22.68 -6.80 8.33
CA VAL A 618 21.36 -7.41 8.52
C VAL A 618 20.28 -6.32 8.45
N TYR A 619 19.24 -6.58 7.64
CA TYR A 619 18.10 -5.68 7.45
C TYR A 619 16.75 -6.26 7.90
N THR A 620 16.73 -7.51 8.38
CA THR A 620 15.53 -8.20 8.90
C THR A 620 15.91 -8.98 10.17
N PRO A 621 15.62 -8.47 11.38
CA PRO A 621 14.86 -7.26 11.69
C PRO A 621 15.62 -5.96 11.36
N ARG A 622 14.91 -4.82 11.25
CA ARG A 622 15.51 -3.49 11.00
C ARG A 622 16.42 -3.01 12.13
N ASN A 623 16.11 -3.38 13.38
CA ASN A 623 16.92 -3.08 14.56
C ASN A 623 17.34 -4.41 15.21
N THR A 624 18.58 -4.84 14.93
CA THR A 624 19.17 -6.07 15.48
C THR A 624 19.63 -5.86 16.92
N ARG A 625 19.94 -6.94 17.63
CA ARG A 625 20.53 -6.83 18.98
C ARG A 625 21.83 -6.01 18.97
N LEU A 626 22.70 -6.21 17.98
CA LEU A 626 23.96 -5.48 17.84
C LEU A 626 23.74 -3.96 17.78
N LEU A 627 22.75 -3.51 17.00
CA LEU A 627 22.45 -2.08 16.88
C LEU A 627 21.87 -1.52 18.18
N ARG A 628 20.97 -2.23 18.87
CA ARG A 628 20.48 -1.81 20.19
C ARG A 628 21.61 -1.68 21.22
N GLU A 629 22.46 -2.71 21.33
CA GLU A 629 23.58 -2.71 22.29
C GLU A 629 24.63 -1.64 21.97
N ALA A 630 24.82 -1.28 20.69
CA ALA A 630 25.70 -0.20 20.25
C ALA A 630 25.13 1.21 20.52
N GLU A 631 23.83 1.41 20.26
CA GLU A 631 23.11 2.66 20.55
C GLU A 631 23.06 2.91 22.07
N GLU A 632 22.84 1.87 22.86
CA GLU A 632 22.86 1.91 24.34
C GLU A 632 24.23 2.27 24.95
N VAL A 633 25.34 2.17 24.20
CA VAL A 633 26.68 2.63 24.63
C VAL A 633 27.14 3.90 23.90
N GLY A 634 26.26 4.53 23.09
CA GLY A 634 26.51 5.82 22.45
C GLY A 634 27.26 5.78 21.11
N ALA A 635 27.43 4.60 20.49
CA ALA A 635 28.02 4.49 19.15
C ALA A 635 27.01 4.90 18.06
N ILE A 636 27.48 5.46 16.94
CA ILE A 636 26.62 5.80 15.80
C ILE A 636 26.17 4.52 15.11
N VAL A 637 24.86 4.28 15.02
CA VAL A 637 24.33 3.02 14.45
C VAL A 637 23.86 3.17 13.00
N VAL A 638 24.18 2.18 12.17
CA VAL A 638 23.72 2.09 10.77
C VAL A 638 23.11 0.70 10.53
N SER A 639 21.91 0.65 9.96
CA SER A 639 21.20 -0.62 9.68
C SER A 639 21.36 -1.09 8.23
N GLY A 640 21.14 -2.38 7.98
CA GLY A 640 21.30 -2.97 6.65
C GLY A 640 20.34 -2.39 5.62
N VAL A 641 19.25 -1.78 6.08
CA VAL A 641 18.30 -1.03 5.25
C VAL A 641 18.98 0.16 4.57
N GLU A 642 19.92 0.85 5.22
CA GLU A 642 20.68 1.96 4.63
C GLU A 642 21.62 1.47 3.52
N MET A 643 22.23 0.28 3.67
CA MET A 643 22.98 -0.38 2.60
C MET A 643 22.06 -0.79 1.43
N PHE A 644 20.90 -1.36 1.71
CA PHE A 644 19.93 -1.74 0.68
C PHE A 644 19.40 -0.52 -0.10
N ILE A 645 19.11 0.59 0.60
CA ILE A 645 18.74 1.87 -0.02
C ILE A 645 19.91 2.43 -0.86
N ARG A 646 21.14 2.41 -0.36
CA ARG A 646 22.31 2.90 -1.14
C ARG A 646 22.68 2.00 -2.32
N GLN A 647 22.40 0.70 -2.25
CA GLN A 647 22.45 -0.20 -3.41
C GLN A 647 21.36 0.14 -4.42
N ALA A 648 20.13 0.38 -3.97
CA ALA A 648 19.04 0.82 -4.83
C ALA A 648 19.31 2.20 -5.47
N ILE A 649 19.95 3.15 -4.77
CA ILE A 649 20.40 4.44 -5.32
C ILE A 649 21.55 4.25 -6.31
N GLY A 650 22.55 3.41 -6.00
CA GLY A 650 23.63 3.10 -6.95
C GLY A 650 23.12 2.43 -8.23
N GLN A 651 22.11 1.57 -8.11
CA GLN A 651 21.36 1.02 -9.25
C GLN A 651 20.54 2.10 -9.96
N PHE A 652 19.84 2.97 -9.22
CA PHE A 652 19.06 4.08 -9.76
C PHE A 652 19.91 5.03 -10.60
N ASN A 653 21.09 5.44 -10.12
CA ASN A 653 22.02 6.30 -10.87
C ASN A 653 22.56 5.61 -12.15
N LEU A 654 22.63 4.27 -12.17
CA LEU A 654 22.92 3.47 -13.37
C LEU A 654 21.68 3.30 -14.28
N PHE A 655 20.47 3.50 -13.77
CA PHE A 655 19.21 3.50 -14.53
C PHE A 655 18.87 4.90 -15.09
N THR A 656 19.24 5.97 -14.39
CA THR A 656 19.07 7.39 -14.80
C THR A 656 20.30 7.97 -15.50
N ASN A 657 21.38 7.19 -15.64
CA ASN A 657 22.59 7.56 -16.37
C ASN A 657 23.32 8.82 -15.83
N GLY A 658 23.21 9.09 -14.53
CA GLY A 658 24.03 10.08 -13.83
C GLY A 658 23.34 11.37 -13.35
N GLU A 659 22.04 11.56 -13.59
CA GLU A 659 21.29 12.62 -12.90
C GLU A 659 21.26 12.34 -11.39
N GLU A 660 21.76 13.30 -10.58
CA GLU A 660 21.79 13.16 -9.12
C GLU A 660 20.37 13.10 -8.53
N PRO A 661 20.16 12.34 -7.43
CA PRO A 661 18.90 12.40 -6.70
C PRO A 661 18.72 13.82 -6.17
N GLY A 662 17.52 14.39 -6.39
CA GLY A 662 17.34 15.83 -6.31
C GLY A 662 17.60 16.45 -4.94
N ILE A 663 17.70 17.78 -4.92
CA ILE A 663 17.89 18.63 -3.74
C ILE A 663 16.94 18.23 -2.58
N ASP A 664 17.38 18.36 -1.33
CA ASP A 664 16.65 18.09 -0.07
C ASP A 664 16.42 16.61 0.35
N ASP A 665 17.29 15.65 -0.02
CA ASP A 665 17.04 14.22 0.22
C ASP A 665 16.87 13.78 1.70
N GLU A 666 17.65 14.31 2.65
CA GLU A 666 17.45 14.01 4.08
C GLU A 666 16.15 14.64 4.62
N GLU A 667 15.68 15.75 4.04
CA GLU A 667 14.36 16.30 4.38
C GLU A 667 13.24 15.41 3.83
N LYS A 668 13.38 14.86 2.62
CA LYS A 668 12.46 13.85 2.06
C LYS A 668 12.43 12.58 2.92
N LYS A 669 13.59 12.10 3.38
CA LYS A 669 13.71 10.98 4.32
C LYS A 669 12.93 11.29 5.61
N GLY A 670 13.16 12.47 6.18
CA GLY A 670 12.40 13.01 7.31
C GLY A 670 10.90 13.15 7.07
N PHE A 671 10.46 13.51 5.85
CA PHE A 671 9.04 13.54 5.44
C PHE A 671 8.44 12.13 5.42
N PHE A 672 9.12 11.15 4.81
CA PHE A 672 8.65 9.77 4.81
C PHE A 672 8.62 9.17 6.23
N ASP A 673 9.57 9.50 7.11
CA ASP A 673 9.55 9.10 8.53
C ASP A 673 8.46 9.84 9.35
N GLN A 674 8.04 11.05 8.95
CA GLN A 674 6.85 11.72 9.51
C GLN A 674 5.56 11.03 9.05
N VAL A 675 5.40 10.79 7.74
CA VAL A 675 4.23 10.09 7.17
C VAL A 675 4.11 8.68 7.74
N THR A 676 5.23 7.96 7.90
CA THR A 676 5.24 6.61 8.47
C THR A 676 4.84 6.63 9.93
N ARG A 677 5.33 7.58 10.75
CA ARG A 677 4.87 7.74 12.14
C ARG A 677 3.38 8.06 12.22
N LEU A 678 2.88 9.01 11.43
CA LEU A 678 1.46 9.37 11.37
C LEU A 678 0.56 8.19 10.92
N ASN A 679 1.06 7.31 10.04
CA ASN A 679 0.37 6.08 9.64
C ASN A 679 0.40 4.98 10.72
N MET A 680 1.32 5.03 11.68
CA MET A 680 1.40 4.07 12.79
C MET A 680 0.70 4.56 14.07
N SER A 681 0.68 5.87 14.34
CA SER A 681 0.09 6.44 15.56
C SER A 681 -1.44 6.56 15.50
N TYR A 682 -2.01 6.73 14.31
CA TYR A 682 -3.46 6.85 14.13
C TYR A 682 -4.14 5.48 13.92
N PRO A 683 -5.25 5.15 14.60
CA PRO A 683 -6.00 3.91 14.39
C PRO A 683 -6.50 3.74 12.94
N GLY A 684 -5.91 2.79 12.21
CA GLY A 684 -6.19 2.59 10.77
C GLY A 684 -5.32 3.42 9.82
N GLY A 685 -4.32 4.14 10.34
CA GLY A 685 -3.30 4.85 9.57
C GLY A 685 -3.84 5.92 8.62
N LEU A 686 -3.36 5.95 7.38
CA LEU A 686 -3.75 6.98 6.39
C LEU A 686 -5.25 6.97 5.99
N MET A 687 -6.06 6.04 6.51
CA MET A 687 -7.53 6.19 6.53
C MET A 687 -7.99 7.50 7.19
N TYR A 688 -7.16 8.11 8.04
CA TYR A 688 -7.30 9.50 8.51
C TYR A 688 -7.73 10.47 7.40
N VAL A 689 -7.11 10.40 6.22
CA VAL A 689 -7.38 11.31 5.09
C VAL A 689 -8.74 11.00 4.45
N HIS A 690 -9.20 9.75 4.49
CA HIS A 690 -10.53 9.37 4.02
C HIS A 690 -11.62 9.87 4.98
N ASN A 691 -11.47 9.64 6.29
CA ASN A 691 -12.37 10.16 7.33
C ASN A 691 -12.44 11.69 7.27
N ALA A 692 -11.29 12.35 7.12
CA ALA A 692 -11.17 13.79 6.98
C ALA A 692 -11.96 14.36 5.80
N ARG A 693 -11.93 13.73 4.61
CA ARG A 693 -12.74 14.18 3.46
C ARG A 693 -14.23 14.12 3.77
N LYS A 694 -14.71 13.02 4.34
CA LYS A 694 -16.12 12.86 4.70
C LYS A 694 -16.56 13.94 5.69
N LEU A 695 -15.84 14.09 6.81
CA LEU A 695 -16.19 15.05 7.86
C LEU A 695 -16.07 16.50 7.39
N LEU A 696 -15.10 16.83 6.52
CA LEU A 696 -14.99 18.17 5.92
C LEU A 696 -16.12 18.46 4.94
N LEU A 697 -16.55 17.49 4.13
CA LEU A 697 -17.72 17.63 3.25
C LEU A 697 -19.01 17.85 4.06
N ASP A 698 -19.22 17.09 5.13
CA ASP A 698 -20.38 17.21 6.02
C ASP A 698 -20.39 18.57 6.74
N SER A 699 -19.23 19.01 7.26
CA SER A 699 -19.02 20.34 7.89
C SER A 699 -19.22 21.51 6.89
N LYS A 700 -18.77 21.34 5.65
CA LYS A 700 -18.99 22.31 4.57
C LYS A 700 -20.48 22.41 4.22
N ALA A 701 -21.15 21.27 4.02
CA ALA A 701 -22.59 21.20 3.78
C ALA A 701 -23.41 21.74 4.97
N GLY A 702 -22.84 21.75 6.19
CA GLY A 702 -23.53 22.20 7.40
C GLY A 702 -24.51 21.16 7.95
N LYS A 703 -24.28 19.87 7.67
CA LYS A 703 -25.05 18.78 8.27
C LYS A 703 -24.93 18.82 9.79
N ASN A 704 -26.01 18.51 10.49
CA ASN A 704 -26.00 18.41 11.93
C ASN A 704 -25.60 16.96 12.32
N PRO A 705 -24.61 16.72 13.19
CA PRO A 705 -24.31 15.36 13.66
C PRO A 705 -25.48 14.72 14.44
N PHE A 706 -26.52 15.50 14.75
CA PHE A 706 -27.77 15.07 15.37
C PHE A 706 -28.99 15.20 14.43
N ASP A 707 -28.78 15.28 13.10
CA ASP A 707 -29.88 15.21 12.12
C ASP A 707 -30.74 13.95 12.37
N GLY A 708 -32.07 14.12 12.44
CA GLY A 708 -33.01 13.06 12.78
C GLY A 708 -33.20 12.79 14.28
N PHE A 709 -32.54 13.52 15.19
CA PHE A 709 -32.78 13.45 16.63
C PHE A 709 -33.56 14.67 17.15
N THR A 710 -34.57 14.43 17.98
CA THR A 710 -35.26 15.46 18.77
C THR A 710 -34.65 15.53 20.19
N PRO A 711 -34.13 16.68 20.64
CA PRO A 711 -33.69 16.90 22.00
C PRO A 711 -34.87 17.05 22.96
N SER A 712 -34.67 16.63 24.20
CA SER A 712 -35.61 16.78 25.30
C SER A 712 -34.86 17.02 26.61
N VAL A 713 -35.49 17.77 27.52
CA VAL A 713 -34.93 18.12 28.83
C VAL A 713 -34.84 16.86 29.71
N PRO A 714 -33.65 16.47 30.19
CA PRO A 714 -33.50 15.36 31.11
C PRO A 714 -33.72 15.83 32.57
N LEU A 715 -34.25 14.97 33.43
CA LEU A 715 -34.68 15.33 34.80
C LEU A 715 -33.48 15.56 35.75
N GLY A 716 -33.29 16.80 36.25
CA GLY A 716 -32.27 17.18 37.25
C GLY A 716 -32.47 18.61 37.80
N GLU A 717 -31.83 18.94 38.93
CA GLU A 717 -31.97 20.20 39.71
C GLU A 717 -30.66 21.03 39.75
N VAL A 718 -30.65 22.30 40.18
CA VAL A 718 -29.97 23.35 39.37
C VAL A 718 -29.22 24.50 40.12
N ASP A 719 -27.90 24.74 39.87
CA ASP A 719 -27.24 26.11 39.93
C ASP A 719 -25.84 26.32 39.21
N SER A 720 -25.72 27.25 38.21
CA SER A 720 -24.56 28.06 37.61
C SER A 720 -23.10 27.47 37.42
N ILE A 721 -21.99 27.97 36.76
CA ILE A 721 -21.52 28.90 35.66
C ILE A 721 -19.93 28.77 35.54
N GLY A 722 -19.22 29.01 34.38
CA GLY A 722 -17.74 29.35 34.36
C GLY A 722 -16.80 28.99 33.16
N GLU A 723 -15.69 29.75 32.92
CA GLU A 723 -14.60 29.47 31.91
C GLU A 723 -13.19 30.09 32.26
N ARG A 724 -12.19 30.17 31.34
CA ARG A 724 -10.71 30.22 31.63
C ARG A 724 -9.87 31.49 31.30
N LEU A 725 -8.88 31.77 32.16
CA LEU A 725 -7.76 32.74 32.01
C LEU A 725 -6.59 32.36 31.05
N GLY A 726 -5.92 33.38 30.50
CA GLY A 726 -4.74 33.27 29.63
C GLY A 726 -3.38 33.22 30.35
N TYR A 727 -2.93 32.02 30.71
CA TYR A 727 -1.63 31.75 31.37
C TYR A 727 -0.65 31.02 30.44
N ASN A 728 0.65 31.32 30.55
CA ASN A 728 1.69 30.89 29.61
C ASN A 728 2.41 29.57 29.97
N GLY A 729 2.12 28.97 31.14
CA GLY A 729 2.65 27.66 31.54
C GLY A 729 1.66 26.51 31.31
N ILE A 730 2.04 25.29 31.71
CA ILE A 730 1.07 24.18 31.73
C ILE A 730 -0.05 24.47 32.73
N LYS A 731 -1.30 24.21 32.36
CA LYS A 731 -2.45 24.60 33.18
C LYS A 731 -2.50 23.89 34.54
N LEU A 732 -1.88 22.72 34.67
CA LEU A 732 -1.70 22.01 35.93
C LEU A 732 -0.77 22.74 36.93
N ALA A 733 0.07 23.65 36.46
CA ALA A 733 0.94 24.51 37.27
C ALA A 733 0.30 25.85 37.68
N LEU A 734 -0.92 26.16 37.20
CA LEU A 734 -1.65 27.34 37.66
C LEU A 734 -1.87 27.26 39.18
N PRO A 735 -1.57 28.32 39.94
CA PRO A 735 -2.03 28.46 41.31
C PRO A 735 -3.57 28.39 41.35
N LEU A 736 -4.10 27.53 42.21
CA LEU A 736 -5.53 27.45 42.51
C LEU A 736 -5.99 28.66 43.33
N GLU A 737 -5.10 29.21 44.14
CA GLU A 737 -5.31 30.36 45.01
C GLU A 737 -3.99 31.15 45.17
N SER A 738 -4.04 32.30 45.84
CA SER A 738 -2.94 33.28 45.91
C SER A 738 -2.21 33.36 47.26
N THR A 739 -2.64 32.59 48.27
CA THR A 739 -2.15 32.68 49.66
C THR A 739 -1.04 31.67 49.94
N THR A 740 -1.18 30.43 49.45
CA THR A 740 -0.13 29.40 49.53
C THR A 740 0.54 29.16 48.17
N GLY A 741 -0.07 29.61 47.07
CA GLY A 741 0.40 29.39 45.71
C GLY A 741 0.20 27.95 45.23
N THR A 742 -0.62 27.17 45.94
CA THR A 742 -0.83 25.73 45.69
C THR A 742 -1.37 25.52 44.28
N CYS A 743 -0.64 24.78 43.44
CA CYS A 743 -1.07 24.52 42.07
C CYS A 743 -2.18 23.45 41.98
N PHE A 744 -2.94 23.43 40.87
CA PHE A 744 -3.99 22.43 40.65
C PHE A 744 -3.48 20.98 40.82
N LEU A 745 -2.29 20.65 40.28
CA LEU A 745 -1.75 19.29 40.39
C LEU A 745 -1.45 18.88 41.84
N GLN A 746 -0.89 19.80 42.63
CA GLN A 746 -0.69 19.60 44.07
C GLN A 746 -2.02 19.37 44.77
N HIS A 747 -3.00 20.24 44.55
CA HIS A 747 -4.33 20.12 45.17
C HIS A 747 -5.02 18.79 44.82
N TYR A 748 -4.88 18.30 43.59
CA TYR A 748 -5.42 17.01 43.17
C TYR A 748 -4.72 15.84 43.86
N ILE A 749 -3.38 15.86 43.95
CA ILE A 749 -2.60 14.82 44.64
C ILE A 749 -2.92 14.80 46.14
N GLU A 750 -2.91 15.96 46.80
CA GLU A 750 -3.24 16.09 48.23
C GLU A 750 -4.67 15.62 48.52
N SER A 751 -5.64 15.92 47.64
CA SER A 751 -7.02 15.45 47.76
C SER A 751 -7.12 13.92 47.67
N ILE A 752 -6.41 13.29 46.72
CA ILE A 752 -6.39 11.83 46.58
C ILE A 752 -5.76 11.16 47.81
N LEU A 753 -4.64 11.69 48.31
CA LEU A 753 -3.97 11.19 49.52
C LEU A 753 -4.83 11.38 50.77
N ALA A 754 -5.57 12.49 50.87
CA ALA A 754 -6.53 12.74 51.94
C ALA A 754 -7.70 11.74 51.91
N LEU A 755 -8.23 11.41 50.72
CA LEU A 755 -9.28 10.41 50.54
C LEU A 755 -8.80 8.99 50.91
N GLN A 756 -7.58 8.59 50.49
CA GLN A 756 -6.95 7.34 50.94
C GLN A 756 -6.84 7.28 52.47
N LYS A 757 -6.32 8.35 53.09
CA LYS A 757 -6.16 8.46 54.56
C LYS A 757 -7.50 8.54 55.30
N ALA A 758 -8.58 9.00 54.66
CA ALA A 758 -9.93 8.96 55.22
C ALA A 758 -10.50 7.53 55.17
N SER A 759 -10.41 6.85 54.02
CA SER A 759 -10.90 5.48 53.83
C SER A 759 -10.34 4.51 54.89
N CYS A 760 -9.02 4.48 55.07
CA CYS A 760 -8.36 3.60 56.05
C CYS A 760 -8.87 3.81 57.49
N ARG A 761 -9.19 5.06 57.86
CA ARG A 761 -9.74 5.42 59.19
C ARG A 761 -11.18 4.94 59.37
N VAL A 762 -12.03 5.10 58.35
CA VAL A 762 -13.43 4.62 58.39
C VAL A 762 -13.48 3.10 58.54
N THR A 763 -12.56 2.36 57.90
CA THR A 763 -12.52 0.89 57.95
C THR A 763 -11.78 0.31 59.16
N GLN A 764 -11.49 1.10 60.21
CA GLN A 764 -10.74 0.68 61.41
C GLN A 764 -9.43 -0.08 61.11
N GLY A 765 -8.74 0.26 60.01
CA GLY A 765 -7.54 -0.45 59.56
C GLY A 765 -7.74 -1.87 58.99
N GLN A 766 -8.97 -2.39 58.91
CA GLN A 766 -9.25 -3.73 58.34
C GLN A 766 -9.16 -3.77 56.81
N CYS A 767 -9.38 -2.65 56.13
CA CYS A 767 -9.19 -2.56 54.68
C CYS A 767 -7.71 -2.42 54.35
N LYS A 768 -7.19 -3.26 53.43
CA LYS A 768 -5.90 -3.02 52.79
C LYS A 768 -5.93 -1.63 52.16
N SER A 769 -4.90 -0.81 52.39
CA SER A 769 -4.82 0.54 51.80
C SER A 769 -4.76 0.44 50.27
N GLN A 770 -5.93 0.52 49.63
CA GLN A 770 -6.08 0.43 48.19
C GLN A 770 -5.65 1.76 47.58
N MET A 771 -4.44 1.78 47.02
CA MET A 771 -3.85 2.97 46.41
C MET A 771 -4.73 3.44 45.25
N ILE A 772 -5.12 4.71 45.27
CA ILE A 772 -5.88 5.32 44.17
C ILE A 772 -4.87 5.73 43.10
N PRO A 773 -4.96 5.21 41.86
CA PRO A 773 -4.07 5.60 40.78
C PRO A 773 -4.44 6.99 40.24
N LEU A 774 -3.44 7.76 39.82
CA LEU A 774 -3.62 9.03 39.12
C LEU A 774 -3.04 8.91 37.72
N VAL A 775 -3.87 9.11 36.70
CA VAL A 775 -3.43 9.20 35.30
C VAL A 775 -3.52 10.63 34.81
N ILE A 776 -2.46 11.11 34.20
CA ILE A 776 -2.40 12.43 33.59
C ILE A 776 -2.12 12.23 32.10
N MET A 777 -3.08 12.61 31.26
CA MET A 777 -2.83 12.69 29.82
C MET A 777 -2.03 13.97 29.50
N THR A 778 -1.04 13.85 28.64
CA THR A 778 -0.06 14.89 28.29
C THR A 778 0.17 14.92 26.78
N SER A 779 0.61 16.03 26.20
CA SER A 779 1.11 16.09 24.82
C SER A 779 2.63 16.35 24.81
N ASP A 780 3.30 16.32 23.66
CA ASP A 780 4.67 16.85 23.50
C ASP A 780 4.89 18.17 24.28
N ASP A 781 3.91 19.07 24.15
CA ASP A 781 3.99 20.46 24.57
C ASP A 781 3.76 20.63 26.08
N THR A 782 3.36 19.55 26.79
CA THR A 782 3.07 19.57 28.23
C THR A 782 3.79 18.48 29.03
N HIS A 783 4.26 17.39 28.39
CA HIS A 783 4.81 16.21 29.07
C HIS A 783 6.01 16.52 29.95
N GLU A 784 7.05 17.14 29.37
CA GLU A 784 8.29 17.53 30.06
C GLU A 784 8.04 18.46 31.25
N CYS A 785 7.17 19.46 31.06
CA CYS A 785 6.81 20.41 32.11
C CYS A 785 6.03 19.73 33.24
N THR A 786 5.17 18.76 32.92
CA THR A 786 4.38 17.99 33.90
C THR A 786 5.27 17.06 34.72
N LEU A 787 6.21 16.38 34.06
CA LEU A 787 7.19 15.52 34.72
C LEU A 787 8.11 16.32 35.66
N LYS A 788 8.61 17.48 35.22
CA LYS A 788 9.43 18.39 36.04
C LYS A 788 8.64 18.96 37.23
N LEU A 789 7.38 19.35 37.03
CA LEU A 789 6.49 19.82 38.11
C LEU A 789 6.32 18.74 39.20
N LEU A 790 6.15 17.48 38.82
CA LEU A 790 6.07 16.35 39.75
C LEU A 790 7.42 16.11 40.46
N GLN A 791 8.52 16.04 39.73
CA GLN A 791 9.84 15.68 40.28
C GLN A 791 10.37 16.73 41.27
N LEU A 792 10.22 18.03 40.97
CA LEU A 792 10.80 19.12 41.75
C LEU A 792 10.07 19.39 43.08
N ASN A 793 8.79 19.03 43.19
CA ASN A 793 7.98 19.35 44.37
C ASN A 793 7.81 18.13 45.28
N ALA A 794 8.71 17.99 46.25
CA ALA A 794 8.72 16.91 47.25
C ALA A 794 8.58 15.50 46.66
N TYR A 795 9.10 15.31 45.43
CA TYR A 795 9.02 14.07 44.63
C TYR A 795 7.59 13.50 44.53
N PHE A 796 6.82 14.04 43.57
CA PHE A 796 5.40 13.75 43.31
C PHE A 796 4.44 14.23 44.43
N PHE A 797 4.75 15.35 45.09
CA PHE A 797 3.94 15.97 46.15
C PHE A 797 3.56 14.98 47.28
N GLY A 798 4.44 14.02 47.59
CA GLY A 798 4.20 12.99 48.61
C GLY A 798 3.34 11.80 48.16
N MET A 799 2.90 11.73 46.90
CA MET A 799 2.30 10.52 46.32
C MET A 799 3.39 9.55 45.84
N MET A 800 3.16 8.24 45.94
CA MET A 800 4.13 7.27 45.44
C MET A 800 4.25 7.37 43.91
N PRO A 801 5.46 7.46 43.32
CA PRO A 801 5.65 7.54 41.86
C PRO A 801 5.02 6.39 41.07
N SER A 802 4.81 5.23 41.72
CA SER A 802 4.12 4.09 41.12
C SER A 802 2.61 4.30 40.91
N GLN A 803 1.98 5.18 41.70
CA GLN A 803 0.55 5.55 41.56
C GLN A 803 0.29 6.50 40.39
N VAL A 804 1.28 7.31 40.01
CA VAL A 804 1.15 8.31 38.94
C VAL A 804 1.58 7.69 37.61
N LYS A 805 0.75 7.85 36.57
CA LYS A 805 1.07 7.47 35.18
C LYS A 805 0.86 8.66 34.26
N LEU A 806 1.88 9.03 33.51
CA LEU A 806 1.75 9.94 32.39
C LEU A 806 1.42 9.13 31.13
N LEU A 807 0.28 9.39 30.51
CA LEU A 807 -0.03 8.88 29.17
C LEU A 807 0.21 10.01 28.18
N LYS A 808 1.08 9.79 27.20
CA LYS A 808 1.43 10.80 26.20
C LYS A 808 0.59 10.60 24.95
N GLN A 809 -0.19 11.61 24.60
CA GLN A 809 -0.93 11.73 23.36
C GLN A 809 0.01 12.02 22.19
N GLU A 810 -0.17 11.26 21.11
CA GLU A 810 0.45 11.52 19.81
C GLU A 810 -0.25 12.66 19.06
N LYS A 811 0.45 13.26 18.09
CA LYS A 811 -0.12 14.32 17.25
C LYS A 811 -0.62 13.76 15.92
N VAL A 812 -1.81 14.20 15.49
CA VAL A 812 -2.39 13.89 14.17
C VAL A 812 -2.00 14.95 13.15
N ALA A 813 -2.07 14.58 11.87
CA ALA A 813 -1.72 15.46 10.75
C ALA A 813 -2.75 16.59 10.58
N CYS A 814 -2.29 17.82 10.39
CA CYS A 814 -3.18 18.93 10.10
C CYS A 814 -3.62 18.93 8.62
N LEU A 815 -4.75 19.57 8.37
CA LEU A 815 -5.44 19.63 7.09
C LEU A 815 -5.49 21.08 6.60
N GLU A 816 -5.09 21.31 5.35
CA GLU A 816 -4.98 22.63 4.74
C GLU A 816 -6.30 23.14 4.17
N ASN A 817 -7.11 22.24 3.61
CA ASN A 817 -8.29 22.56 2.81
C ASN A 817 -9.32 21.41 2.79
N ASN A 818 -10.47 21.66 2.13
CA ASN A 818 -11.60 20.73 2.03
C ASN A 818 -11.27 19.39 1.32
N ASP A 819 -10.21 19.29 0.52
CA ASP A 819 -9.78 18.03 -0.12
C ASP A 819 -9.04 17.09 0.88
N ALA A 820 -8.92 17.50 2.15
CA ALA A 820 -8.08 16.90 3.18
C ALA A 820 -6.59 16.77 2.79
N ARG A 821 -6.04 17.76 2.06
CA ARG A 821 -4.58 17.82 1.86
C ARG A 821 -3.89 18.06 3.20
N LEU A 822 -2.79 17.36 3.44
CA LEU A 822 -1.99 17.56 4.64
C LEU A 822 -1.33 18.95 4.59
N ALA A 823 -1.47 19.72 5.66
CA ALA A 823 -0.81 21.01 5.80
C ALA A 823 0.68 20.82 6.11
N VAL A 824 1.55 21.44 5.31
CA VAL A 824 3.01 21.48 5.54
C VAL A 824 3.42 22.78 6.21
N ASP A 825 4.58 22.81 6.86
CA ASP A 825 5.14 24.01 7.48
C ASP A 825 5.40 25.08 6.38
N PRO A 826 4.93 26.33 6.52
CA PRO A 826 5.14 27.38 5.51
C PRO A 826 6.61 27.67 5.21
N HIS A 827 7.52 27.29 6.12
CA HIS A 827 8.96 27.46 5.98
C HIS A 827 9.69 26.15 5.69
N ASN A 828 9.00 24.99 5.70
CA ASN A 828 9.58 23.70 5.31
C ASN A 828 8.52 22.77 4.69
N LYS A 829 8.57 22.64 3.36
CA LYS A 829 7.67 21.80 2.54
C LYS A 829 7.70 20.30 2.87
N TYR A 830 8.71 19.84 3.62
CA TYR A 830 8.89 18.44 4.07
C TYR A 830 8.51 18.22 5.53
N ARG A 831 8.08 19.27 6.25
CA ARG A 831 7.58 19.15 7.61
C ARG A 831 6.06 19.18 7.59
N ILE A 832 5.41 18.15 8.12
CA ILE A 832 3.94 18.11 8.25
C ILE A 832 3.56 18.88 9.52
N GLN A 833 2.60 19.79 9.42
CA GLN A 833 2.00 20.41 10.60
C GLN A 833 1.19 19.36 11.36
N THR A 834 1.40 19.22 12.67
CA THR A 834 0.70 18.25 13.51
C THR A 834 0.17 18.89 14.79
N LYS A 835 -0.96 18.40 15.32
CA LYS A 835 -1.61 18.89 16.54
C LYS A 835 -2.16 17.72 17.38
N PRO A 836 -2.24 17.83 18.72
CA PRO A 836 -2.79 16.77 19.56
C PRO A 836 -4.26 16.50 19.19
N HIS A 837 -4.66 15.24 19.00
CA HIS A 837 -5.95 14.85 18.42
C HIS A 837 -7.18 15.40 19.15
N GLY A 838 -7.06 15.76 20.44
CA GLY A 838 -8.19 16.13 21.28
C GLY A 838 -8.26 15.20 22.49
N HIS A 839 -9.07 15.54 23.49
CA HIS A 839 -9.03 14.83 24.76
C HIS A 839 -9.78 13.48 24.74
N GLY A 840 -10.42 13.10 23.64
CA GLY A 840 -10.97 11.75 23.44
C GLY A 840 -9.91 10.65 23.35
N ASP A 841 -8.65 10.96 22.98
CA ASP A 841 -7.56 9.98 22.92
C ASP A 841 -7.27 9.30 24.27
N VAL A 842 -7.72 9.87 25.38
CA VAL A 842 -7.58 9.25 26.71
C VAL A 842 -8.20 7.85 26.75
N HIS A 843 -9.24 7.59 25.94
CA HIS A 843 -9.89 6.29 25.81
C HIS A 843 -8.99 5.28 25.07
N SER A 844 -8.43 5.66 23.92
CA SER A 844 -7.42 4.89 23.17
C SER A 844 -6.17 4.62 24.01
N LEU A 845 -5.64 5.63 24.71
CA LEU A 845 -4.42 5.53 25.50
C LEU A 845 -4.60 4.61 26.71
N LEU A 846 -5.73 4.66 27.41
CA LEU A 846 -6.05 3.75 28.51
C LEU A 846 -6.26 2.30 28.05
N TYR A 847 -6.81 2.10 26.84
CA TYR A 847 -6.90 0.79 26.21
C TYR A 847 -5.51 0.25 25.86
N SER A 848 -4.71 1.01 25.10
CA SER A 848 -3.41 0.56 24.60
C SER A 848 -2.34 0.41 25.69
N SER A 849 -2.48 1.10 26.82
CA SER A 849 -1.54 0.99 27.95
C SER A 849 -1.81 -0.19 28.90
N GLY A 850 -2.91 -0.93 28.71
CA GLY A 850 -3.30 -2.08 29.55
C GLY A 850 -3.62 -1.74 31.02
N LEU A 851 -3.67 -0.46 31.38
CA LEU A 851 -3.83 -0.02 32.78
C LEU A 851 -5.20 -0.42 33.37
N LEU A 852 -6.23 -0.51 32.53
CA LEU A 852 -7.58 -0.85 32.95
C LEU A 852 -7.69 -2.28 33.48
N SER A 853 -6.99 -3.25 32.85
CA SER A 853 -6.90 -4.62 33.34
C SER A 853 -6.19 -4.67 34.70
N VAL A 854 -5.07 -3.96 34.84
CA VAL A 854 -4.34 -3.84 36.12
C VAL A 854 -5.22 -3.25 37.23
N TRP A 855 -6.12 -2.31 36.90
CA TRP A 855 -7.07 -1.72 37.86
C TRP A 855 -8.23 -2.64 38.21
N HIS A 856 -8.76 -3.37 37.23
CA HIS A 856 -9.80 -4.38 37.43
C HIS A 856 -9.29 -5.50 38.35
N ASP A 857 -8.09 -6.01 38.07
CA ASP A 857 -7.46 -7.07 38.85
C ASP A 857 -7.02 -6.58 40.26
N ALA A 858 -6.75 -5.29 40.41
CA ALA A 858 -6.58 -4.62 41.70
C ALA A 858 -7.90 -4.34 42.45
N GLY A 859 -9.06 -4.72 41.89
CA GLY A 859 -10.37 -4.61 42.51
C GLY A 859 -10.99 -3.21 42.48
N LEU A 860 -10.54 -2.33 41.59
CA LEU A 860 -11.18 -1.03 41.33
C LEU A 860 -12.45 -1.23 40.48
N LYS A 861 -13.44 -0.33 40.59
CA LYS A 861 -14.78 -0.50 39.97
C LYS A 861 -15.26 0.68 39.13
N TRP A 862 -14.57 1.81 39.22
CA TRP A 862 -14.96 3.07 38.60
C TRP A 862 -13.73 3.79 38.08
N VAL A 863 -13.83 4.34 36.87
CA VAL A 863 -12.84 5.28 36.33
C VAL A 863 -13.46 6.68 36.36
N LEU A 864 -12.73 7.61 36.96
CA LEU A 864 -13.08 9.02 36.98
C LEU A 864 -12.27 9.75 35.91
N PHE A 865 -12.93 10.61 35.15
CA PHE A 865 -12.32 11.58 34.25
C PHE A 865 -12.64 12.99 34.69
N SER A 866 -11.71 13.90 34.46
CA SER A 866 -11.86 15.33 34.68
C SER A 866 -10.92 16.09 33.74
N GLN A 867 -11.42 17.14 33.10
CA GLN A 867 -10.54 18.13 32.48
C GLN A 867 -9.76 18.92 33.54
N ASP A 868 -8.65 19.53 33.11
CA ASP A 868 -7.74 20.30 33.95
C ASP A 868 -8.38 21.62 34.46
N THR A 869 -7.85 22.17 35.56
CA THR A 869 -8.24 23.45 36.19
C THR A 869 -9.70 23.63 36.64
N ASN A 870 -10.33 22.59 37.18
CA ASN A 870 -11.44 22.78 38.13
C ASN A 870 -10.96 22.48 39.55
N GLY A 871 -11.05 23.45 40.46
CA GLY A 871 -10.58 23.33 41.84
C GLY A 871 -11.57 22.63 42.78
N LEU A 872 -12.83 22.51 42.38
CA LEU A 872 -13.91 21.97 43.21
C LEU A 872 -14.19 20.48 42.96
N LEU A 873 -13.54 19.91 41.94
CA LEU A 873 -13.55 18.50 41.53
C LEU A 873 -13.79 17.51 42.69
N PHE A 874 -12.90 17.49 43.68
CA PHE A 874 -12.94 16.52 44.78
C PHE A 874 -14.04 16.72 45.83
N LYS A 875 -14.79 17.83 45.79
CA LYS A 875 -16.01 18.00 46.60
C LYS A 875 -17.22 17.28 45.99
N ALA A 876 -17.38 17.36 44.66
CA ALA A 876 -18.55 16.81 43.97
C ALA A 876 -18.43 15.31 43.63
N ILE A 877 -17.21 14.80 43.43
CA ILE A 877 -16.98 13.38 43.09
C ILE A 877 -17.60 12.40 44.09
N PRO A 878 -17.40 12.49 45.42
CA PRO A 878 -17.85 11.44 46.33
C PRO A 878 -19.37 11.27 46.34
N ALA A 879 -20.12 12.38 46.29
CA ALA A 879 -21.57 12.36 46.18
C ALA A 879 -22.02 11.82 44.81
N SER A 880 -21.41 12.28 43.72
CA SER A 880 -21.74 11.84 42.35
C SER A 880 -21.38 10.38 42.09
N LEU A 881 -20.35 9.85 42.74
CA LEU A 881 -20.00 8.43 42.75
C LEU A 881 -21.04 7.61 43.53
N GLY A 882 -21.53 8.14 44.64
CA GLY A 882 -22.70 7.61 45.35
C GLY A 882 -23.92 7.51 44.44
N VAL A 883 -24.26 8.59 43.72
CA VAL A 883 -25.35 8.59 42.72
C VAL A 883 -25.09 7.55 41.62
N SER A 884 -23.87 7.49 41.06
CA SER A 884 -23.48 6.51 40.02
C SER A 884 -23.72 5.07 40.47
N SER A 885 -23.33 4.76 41.71
CA SER A 885 -23.52 3.45 42.33
C SER A 885 -25.00 3.16 42.61
N THR A 886 -25.73 4.07 43.25
CA THR A 886 -27.15 3.89 43.59
C THR A 886 -28.04 3.80 42.34
N LYS A 887 -27.73 4.54 41.28
CA LYS A 887 -28.48 4.52 40.00
C LYS A 887 -27.93 3.47 39.02
N GLN A 888 -26.85 2.76 39.35
CA GLN A 888 -26.16 1.79 38.49
C GLN A 888 -25.89 2.36 37.08
N TYR A 889 -25.36 3.59 37.02
CA TYR A 889 -24.97 4.19 35.74
C TYR A 889 -23.70 3.54 35.19
N HIS A 890 -23.67 3.29 33.88
CA HIS A 890 -22.45 2.90 33.16
C HIS A 890 -21.58 4.14 32.88
N VAL A 891 -22.25 5.28 32.65
CA VAL A 891 -21.66 6.61 32.47
C VAL A 891 -22.51 7.62 33.24
N ASN A 892 -21.88 8.42 34.09
CA ASN A 892 -22.52 9.54 34.77
C ASN A 892 -21.72 10.82 34.49
N SER A 893 -22.32 11.75 33.74
CA SER A 893 -21.71 13.05 33.43
C SER A 893 -22.05 14.04 34.53
N LEU A 894 -21.06 14.66 35.16
CA LEU A 894 -21.32 15.71 36.14
C LEU A 894 -21.62 17.02 35.39
N ALA A 895 -22.62 17.74 35.88
CA ALA A 895 -23.08 18.98 35.29
C ALA A 895 -23.33 20.03 36.38
N VAL A 896 -23.25 21.29 35.97
CA VAL A 896 -23.77 22.44 36.70
C VAL A 896 -24.57 23.28 35.71
N PRO A 897 -25.66 23.93 36.09
CA PRO A 897 -26.41 24.76 35.17
C PRO A 897 -25.63 25.93 34.63
N ARG A 898 -26.23 26.48 33.59
CA ARG A 898 -25.67 27.49 32.74
C ARG A 898 -26.79 28.43 32.35
N LYS A 899 -26.47 29.67 32.04
CA LYS A 899 -27.40 30.52 31.32
C LYS A 899 -27.51 29.99 29.89
N ALA A 900 -28.68 30.16 29.28
CA ALA A 900 -28.84 29.88 27.87
C ALA A 900 -27.79 30.64 27.06
N LYS A 901 -27.17 29.96 26.09
CA LYS A 901 -26.09 30.44 25.21
C LYS A 901 -24.77 30.78 25.91
N GLU A 902 -24.60 30.38 27.17
CA GLU A 902 -23.29 30.31 27.83
C GLU A 902 -22.39 29.26 27.13
N ALA A 903 -21.07 29.47 27.13
CA ALA A 903 -20.08 28.73 26.36
C ALA A 903 -19.76 27.31 26.90
N ILE A 904 -20.74 26.64 27.50
CA ILE A 904 -20.66 25.33 28.12
C ILE A 904 -21.73 24.40 27.51
N GLY A 905 -21.31 23.22 27.05
CA GLY A 905 -22.18 22.25 26.37
C GLY A 905 -23.30 21.75 27.27
N GLY A 906 -24.51 21.60 26.75
CA GLY A 906 -25.69 21.20 27.52
C GLY A 906 -25.91 19.68 27.48
N ILE A 907 -26.20 19.06 28.63
CA ILE A 907 -26.70 17.68 28.67
C ILE A 907 -28.14 17.65 28.16
N ALA A 908 -28.38 16.89 27.08
CA ALA A 908 -29.68 16.70 26.47
C ALA A 908 -30.00 15.20 26.31
N LYS A 909 -31.29 14.85 26.39
CA LYS A 909 -31.77 13.53 25.95
C LYS A 909 -32.20 13.64 24.49
N LEU A 910 -31.44 13.04 23.60
CA LEU A 910 -31.72 12.96 22.17
C LEU A 910 -32.56 11.72 21.86
N THR A 911 -33.58 11.85 21.01
CA THR A 911 -34.46 10.75 20.56
C THR A 911 -34.50 10.71 19.04
N HIS A 912 -34.01 9.64 18.43
CA HIS A 912 -33.99 9.45 16.98
C HIS A 912 -35.37 9.09 16.43
N THR A 913 -35.60 9.28 15.13
CA THR A 913 -36.89 8.95 14.46
C THR A 913 -37.28 7.47 14.51
N ASP A 914 -36.33 6.55 14.77
CA ASP A 914 -36.59 5.12 15.02
C ASP A 914 -36.83 4.76 16.50
N GLY A 915 -36.95 5.77 17.38
CA GLY A 915 -37.21 5.60 18.80
C GLY A 915 -36.00 5.32 19.68
N ARG A 916 -34.77 5.18 19.12
CA ARG A 916 -33.55 5.09 19.93
C ARG A 916 -33.30 6.38 20.70
N THR A 917 -32.95 6.27 21.99
CA THR A 917 -32.65 7.44 22.83
C THR A 917 -31.24 7.39 23.41
N MET A 918 -30.59 8.55 23.51
CA MET A 918 -29.27 8.73 24.13
C MET A 918 -29.28 9.96 25.03
N VAL A 919 -28.60 9.92 26.18
CA VAL A 919 -28.30 11.12 27.00
C VAL A 919 -26.86 11.51 26.72
N ILE A 920 -26.61 12.76 26.31
CA ILE A 920 -25.27 13.20 25.92
C ILE A 920 -25.08 14.71 26.11
N ASN A 921 -23.83 15.13 26.19
CA ASN A 921 -23.40 16.52 25.96
C ASN A 921 -23.61 16.92 24.49
N VAL A 922 -24.32 18.03 24.28
CA VAL A 922 -24.38 18.75 23.00
C VAL A 922 -23.60 20.04 23.16
N GLU A 923 -22.57 20.25 22.33
CA GLU A 923 -21.72 21.44 22.42
C GLU A 923 -22.53 22.74 22.25
N TYR A 924 -22.14 23.80 22.96
CA TYR A 924 -22.94 25.04 23.07
C TYR A 924 -23.27 25.68 21.71
N ASN A 925 -22.35 25.54 20.74
CA ASN A 925 -22.48 26.03 19.37
C ASN A 925 -23.35 25.15 18.46
N GLN A 926 -23.71 23.94 18.90
CA GLN A 926 -24.62 23.00 18.24
C GLN A 926 -26.01 23.01 18.88
N LEU A 927 -26.10 23.27 20.19
CA LEU A 927 -27.35 23.15 20.96
C LEU A 927 -28.43 24.13 20.53
N ASP A 928 -28.14 25.44 20.45
CA ASP A 928 -29.14 26.44 20.02
C ASP A 928 -29.63 26.19 18.57
N PRO A 929 -28.77 25.93 17.57
CA PRO A 929 -29.20 25.49 16.23
C PRO A 929 -30.03 24.20 16.22
N LEU A 930 -29.64 23.18 17.00
CA LEU A 930 -30.38 21.92 17.10
C LEU A 930 -31.80 22.18 17.62
N LEU A 931 -31.95 22.88 18.75
CA LEU A 931 -33.25 23.18 19.36
C LEU A 931 -34.20 23.88 18.37
N ARG A 932 -33.69 24.88 17.63
CA ARG A 932 -34.46 25.60 16.60
C ARG A 932 -34.90 24.68 15.45
N ALA A 933 -34.01 23.81 14.97
CA ALA A 933 -34.33 22.85 13.91
C ALA A 933 -35.38 21.80 14.34
N THR A 934 -35.45 21.49 15.63
CA THR A 934 -36.30 20.42 16.19
C THR A 934 -37.60 20.91 16.83
N GLY A 935 -38.06 22.12 16.50
CA GLY A 935 -39.38 22.62 16.93
C GLY A 935 -39.41 23.45 18.21
N LEU A 936 -38.26 23.88 18.75
CA LEU A 936 -38.18 24.90 19.81
C LEU A 936 -37.68 26.21 19.17
N PRO A 937 -38.58 27.06 18.62
CA PRO A 937 -38.20 28.16 17.73
C PRO A 937 -37.32 29.23 18.40
N ASP A 938 -37.50 29.44 19.70
CA ASP A 938 -36.70 30.36 20.51
C ASP A 938 -35.28 29.84 20.79
N GLY A 939 -35.02 28.55 20.53
CA GLY A 939 -33.73 27.87 20.67
C GLY A 939 -33.36 27.60 22.12
N ASP A 940 -32.12 27.89 22.47
CA ASP A 940 -31.64 27.83 23.85
C ASP A 940 -32.12 29.07 24.62
N VAL A 941 -32.97 28.86 25.63
CA VAL A 941 -33.57 29.92 26.46
C VAL A 941 -33.66 29.50 27.93
N ASN A 942 -33.62 30.48 28.84
CA ASN A 942 -33.77 30.22 30.27
C ASN A 942 -35.23 29.85 30.59
N CYS A 943 -35.42 28.87 31.47
CA CYS A 943 -36.73 28.55 32.05
C CYS A 943 -36.97 29.37 33.34
N GLY A 944 -38.05 29.08 34.07
CA GLY A 944 -38.47 29.83 35.26
C GLY A 944 -37.49 29.84 36.44
N THR A 945 -36.40 29.04 36.40
CA THR A 945 -35.30 29.09 37.39
C THR A 945 -34.25 30.16 37.08
N GLY A 946 -34.33 30.83 35.92
CA GLY A 946 -33.29 31.76 35.45
C GLY A 946 -32.13 31.11 34.69
N TYR A 947 -32.15 29.78 34.53
CA TYR A 947 -31.13 28.99 33.83
C TYR A 947 -31.69 28.26 32.61
N SER A 948 -30.80 27.82 31.71
CA SER A 948 -31.17 26.88 30.65
C SER A 948 -31.68 25.57 31.26
N PRO A 949 -32.77 24.98 30.74
CA PRO A 949 -33.24 23.67 31.18
C PRO A 949 -32.31 22.51 30.79
N PHE A 950 -31.34 22.75 29.89
CA PHE A 950 -30.25 21.82 29.59
C PHE A 950 -29.02 22.20 30.45
N PRO A 951 -28.68 21.45 31.51
CA PRO A 951 -27.59 21.81 32.41
C PRO A 951 -26.22 21.64 31.73
N GLY A 952 -25.26 22.49 32.09
CA GLY A 952 -23.92 22.54 31.51
C GLY A 952 -23.02 21.40 31.99
N ASN A 953 -22.46 20.65 31.05
CA ASN A 953 -21.48 19.60 31.31
C ASN A 953 -20.13 20.21 31.75
N ILE A 954 -19.64 19.83 32.93
CA ILE A 954 -18.34 20.32 33.46
C ILE A 954 -17.15 19.43 33.09
N ASN A 955 -17.32 18.56 32.08
CA ASN A 955 -16.33 17.61 31.56
C ASN A 955 -15.69 16.75 32.66
N GLN A 956 -16.54 16.28 33.57
CA GLN A 956 -16.24 15.26 34.57
C GLN A 956 -17.15 14.06 34.34
N LEU A 957 -16.57 12.88 34.20
CA LEU A 957 -17.29 11.64 33.88
C LEU A 957 -16.93 10.56 34.89
N ILE A 958 -17.93 9.84 35.39
CA ILE A 958 -17.74 8.63 36.19
C ILE A 958 -18.20 7.44 35.34
N LEU A 959 -17.25 6.57 34.97
CA LEU A 959 -17.50 5.38 34.15
C LEU A 959 -17.38 4.12 35.01
N LYS A 960 -18.29 3.15 34.84
CA LYS A 960 -18.17 1.84 35.50
C LYS A 960 -17.12 0.99 34.78
N LEU A 961 -16.10 0.52 35.49
CA LEU A 961 -14.87 -0.05 34.91
C LEU A 961 -15.14 -1.27 34.01
N ASP A 962 -15.91 -2.25 34.48
CA ASP A 962 -16.16 -3.50 33.76
C ASP A 962 -16.75 -3.22 32.36
N SER A 963 -17.86 -2.47 32.32
CA SER A 963 -18.52 -2.04 31.09
C SER A 963 -17.70 -1.04 30.24
N TYR A 964 -16.69 -0.40 30.83
CA TYR A 964 -15.76 0.48 30.12
C TYR A 964 -14.68 -0.34 29.41
N ILE A 965 -14.13 -1.38 30.06
CA ILE A 965 -13.22 -2.33 29.43
C ILE A 965 -13.91 -3.03 28.25
N GLU A 966 -15.11 -3.56 28.44
CA GLU A 966 -15.89 -4.23 27.38
C GLU A 966 -16.04 -3.34 26.13
N GLU A 967 -16.37 -2.05 26.28
CA GLU A 967 -16.60 -1.17 25.13
C GLU A 967 -15.29 -0.70 24.48
N LEU A 968 -14.22 -0.50 25.26
CA LEU A 968 -12.90 -0.22 24.70
C LEU A 968 -12.34 -1.43 23.95
N GLU A 969 -12.64 -2.66 24.38
CA GLU A 969 -12.26 -3.87 23.63
C GLU A 969 -12.96 -3.98 22.27
N LYS A 970 -14.22 -3.53 22.15
CA LYS A 970 -14.96 -3.47 20.88
C LYS A 970 -14.44 -2.36 19.97
N THR A 971 -14.32 -1.15 20.51
CA THR A 971 -13.96 0.08 19.78
C THR A 971 -12.45 0.25 19.54
N LYS A 972 -11.60 -0.55 20.22
CA LYS A 972 -10.15 -0.32 20.38
C LYS A 972 -9.83 1.06 20.97
N GLY A 973 -10.76 1.60 21.75
CA GLY A 973 -10.72 2.93 22.34
C GLY A 973 -10.99 4.10 21.39
N ALA A 974 -11.33 3.82 20.12
CA ALA A 974 -11.70 4.86 19.17
C ALA A 974 -13.03 5.53 19.55
N ILE A 975 -13.06 6.86 19.50
CA ILE A 975 -14.23 7.70 19.76
C ILE A 975 -14.64 8.40 18.46
N PRO A 976 -15.94 8.61 18.19
CA PRO A 976 -16.38 9.31 16.99
C PRO A 976 -15.73 10.70 16.82
N GLU A 977 -15.20 10.92 15.62
CA GLU A 977 -14.46 12.12 15.27
C GLU A 977 -15.36 13.21 14.69
N PHE A 978 -14.95 14.46 14.84
CA PHE A 978 -15.52 15.61 14.16
C PHE A 978 -14.40 16.49 13.56
N VAL A 979 -14.77 17.55 12.83
CA VAL A 979 -13.81 18.53 12.29
C VAL A 979 -14.36 19.93 12.41
N ASN A 980 -13.54 20.86 12.91
CA ASN A 980 -13.92 22.27 13.13
C ASN A 980 -13.05 23.22 12.28
N PRO A 981 -13.27 23.29 10.96
CA PRO A 981 -12.53 24.18 10.07
C PRO A 981 -12.92 25.65 10.31
N LYS A 982 -11.99 26.44 10.85
CA LYS A 982 -12.14 27.90 10.95
C LYS A 982 -11.95 28.53 9.57
N TYR A 983 -13.03 28.78 8.84
CA TYR A 983 -12.98 29.41 7.51
C TYR A 983 -12.54 30.88 7.56
N LYS A 984 -12.05 31.42 6.43
CA LYS A 984 -11.76 32.86 6.29
C LYS A 984 -13.03 33.72 6.15
N ASP A 985 -14.04 33.16 5.49
CA ASP A 985 -15.27 33.83 5.08
C ASP A 985 -16.43 32.83 4.89
N ALA A 986 -17.62 33.33 4.57
CA ALA A 986 -18.85 32.54 4.47
C ALA A 986 -18.90 31.55 3.29
N SER A 987 -18.01 31.64 2.29
CA SER A 987 -17.98 30.70 1.15
C SER A 987 -17.57 29.27 1.54
N LYS A 988 -17.00 29.10 2.74
CA LYS A 988 -16.41 27.85 3.23
C LYS A 988 -15.37 27.23 2.26
N THR A 989 -14.67 28.06 1.48
CA THR A 989 -13.69 27.59 0.48
C THR A 989 -12.30 27.35 1.06
N SER A 990 -11.82 28.24 1.93
CA SER A 990 -10.46 28.21 2.48
C SER A 990 -10.43 28.42 4.00
N PHE A 991 -9.49 27.77 4.69
CA PHE A 991 -9.32 27.90 6.13
C PHE A 991 -8.45 29.12 6.51
N LYS A 992 -8.74 29.73 7.65
CA LYS A 992 -7.97 30.80 8.29
C LYS A 992 -6.68 30.28 8.94
N SER A 993 -6.69 29.02 9.34
CA SER A 993 -5.53 28.25 9.79
C SER A 993 -5.77 26.75 9.54
N SER A 994 -4.72 25.95 9.51
CA SER A 994 -4.84 24.50 9.34
C SER A 994 -5.73 23.87 10.41
N THR A 995 -6.62 22.97 10.04
CA THR A 995 -7.48 22.22 10.97
C THR A 995 -6.95 20.80 11.17
N ARG A 996 -7.70 19.94 11.87
CA ARG A 996 -7.47 18.49 12.00
C ARG A 996 -8.79 17.82 12.38
N LEU A 997 -8.89 16.51 12.25
CA LEU A 997 -9.90 15.76 13.00
C LEU A 997 -9.71 15.94 14.51
N GLU A 998 -10.81 15.91 15.25
CA GLU A 998 -10.83 16.04 16.70
C GLU A 998 -11.77 15.02 17.35
N CYS A 999 -11.43 14.57 18.57
CA CYS A 999 -12.21 13.61 19.36
C CYS A 999 -12.48 14.14 20.78
N MET A 1000 -13.72 13.95 21.29
CA MET A 1000 -14.14 14.43 22.61
C MET A 1000 -14.27 13.29 23.63
N MET A 1001 -13.83 13.51 24.86
CA MET A 1001 -13.97 12.56 25.97
C MET A 1001 -15.45 12.37 26.37
N GLN A 1002 -16.22 13.45 26.39
CA GLN A 1002 -17.66 13.44 26.64
C GLN A 1002 -18.50 12.85 25.49
N ASP A 1003 -17.87 12.44 24.38
CA ASP A 1003 -18.52 11.70 23.28
C ASP A 1003 -18.48 10.17 23.46
N TYR A 1004 -17.82 9.65 24.51
CA TYR A 1004 -17.87 8.22 24.85
C TYR A 1004 -19.30 7.61 24.86
N PRO A 1005 -20.37 8.29 25.32
CA PRO A 1005 -21.74 7.77 25.19
C PRO A 1005 -22.19 7.40 23.76
N LYS A 1006 -21.57 7.95 22.70
CA LYS A 1006 -21.89 7.63 21.30
C LYS A 1006 -21.46 6.22 20.90
N THR A 1007 -20.55 5.57 21.64
CA THR A 1007 -20.11 4.19 21.35
C THR A 1007 -21.02 3.14 21.99
N LEU A 1008 -21.77 3.50 23.04
CA LEU A 1008 -22.50 2.56 23.86
C LEU A 1008 -23.78 2.02 23.20
N PRO A 1009 -24.18 0.76 23.48
CA PRO A 1009 -25.46 0.23 23.06
C PRO A 1009 -26.62 0.96 23.76
N SER A 1010 -27.80 0.98 23.13
CA SER A 1010 -29.00 1.64 23.67
C SER A 1010 -29.55 1.04 24.98
N SER A 1011 -29.02 -0.10 25.43
CA SER A 1011 -29.27 -0.69 26.75
C SER A 1011 -28.39 -0.09 27.86
N ALA A 1012 -27.39 0.72 27.54
CA ALA A 1012 -26.46 1.28 28.50
C ALA A 1012 -27.11 2.36 29.37
N ARG A 1013 -26.87 2.29 30.68
CA ARG A 1013 -27.40 3.25 31.65
C ARG A 1013 -26.54 4.52 31.67
N VAL A 1014 -26.69 5.36 30.65
CA VAL A 1014 -26.08 6.69 30.61
C VAL A 1014 -26.96 7.67 31.40
N GLY A 1015 -26.32 8.45 32.26
CA GLY A 1015 -26.96 9.45 33.10
C GLY A 1015 -26.07 10.65 33.35
N PHE A 1016 -26.54 11.51 34.23
CA PHE A 1016 -25.88 12.75 34.63
C PHE A 1016 -26.24 13.08 36.08
N THR A 1017 -25.38 13.85 36.74
CA THR A 1017 -25.60 14.33 38.11
C THR A 1017 -25.35 15.81 38.11
N VAL A 1018 -26.36 16.58 38.47
CA VAL A 1018 -26.28 18.04 38.53
C VAL A 1018 -25.97 18.46 39.97
N MET A 1019 -25.14 19.48 40.13
CA MET A 1019 -24.69 20.05 41.41
C MET A 1019 -24.64 21.58 41.31
N ASP A 1020 -24.63 22.25 42.46
CA ASP A 1020 -24.40 23.69 42.55
C ASP A 1020 -22.97 24.09 42.14
N THR A 1021 -22.83 25.27 41.55
CA THR A 1021 -21.55 25.90 41.14
C THR A 1021 -20.50 25.84 42.23
N TRP A 1022 -20.83 26.40 43.41
CA TRP A 1022 -19.91 26.64 44.52
C TRP A 1022 -19.41 25.33 45.16
N LEU A 1023 -20.08 24.23 44.86
CA LEU A 1023 -19.73 22.88 45.26
C LEU A 1023 -18.94 22.12 44.19
N ALA A 1024 -19.27 22.27 42.90
CA ALA A 1024 -18.77 21.39 41.84
C ALA A 1024 -17.90 22.05 40.76
N TYR A 1025 -17.99 23.36 40.54
CA TYR A 1025 -17.33 24.04 39.41
C TYR A 1025 -16.78 25.42 39.78
N ALA A 1026 -15.45 25.52 39.84
CA ALA A 1026 -14.76 26.81 39.80
C ALA A 1026 -13.62 26.73 38.78
N CYS A 1027 -13.75 27.52 37.73
CA CYS A 1027 -12.64 27.85 36.83
C CYS A 1027 -11.85 29.04 37.38
N THR A 1028 -10.58 29.14 37.03
CA THR A 1028 -9.80 30.38 37.16
C THR A 1028 -10.29 31.40 36.13
N SER A 1029 -11.08 32.36 36.62
CA SER A 1029 -11.78 33.44 35.91
C SER A 1029 -10.92 34.68 35.67
#